data_AF-A0A0P7UQL0-F1
#
_entry.id   AF-A0A0P7UQL0-F1
#
_cell.length_a   1.000
_cell.length_b   1.000
_cell.length_c   1.000
_cell.angle_alpha   90.00
_cell.angle_beta   90.00
_cell.angle_gamma   90.00
#
_symmetry.space_group_name_H-M   'P 1'
#
loop_
_entity.id
_entity.type
_entity.pdbx_description
1 polymer ?
#
loop_
_entity_poly.entity_id
_entity_poly.type
_entity_poly.pdbx_seq_one_letter_code
_entity_poly.pdbx_strand_id
1 'polypeptide(L)'
;MCPQGYYCEEGTATPHGTPCPPGTAGSQLGQTSKAACKRCAEGRYCPAGSVFPGLPCARGRFCPAGTLEEVSCPKGAFTPHQGAAILMNPNTRVCRSGVKDCLKCPPGFYCPEGTSDPIPCQPGTFNPLEGQDEAADCRACYPGKACTQTGLKAPDVDCLQGTYMKTVTSNPSSFSCPPGSSRPNAPANACPPGTMSERTDLADRSQCQPCPPRYACPRGTGGAQRPALSCFAGHYCPPGTMFPTQHKCPAGTWSQRSGLESEGECGPCPRGWYCLTGAGAPSGRCSSGHYCPEGTQYGSQFPCPAGTYSTRVGNGGKEDCMFCTEGAYCPPGSSKPTPCPPTTFRREKGGQRPEDCSVCPAGYFCPLSGTVRPSPCGAGSYSVSVTVSYSACPPAEGEGSASCLPCQRGHYCSSVATSREAMLSQMVCPAGLHCSQGLDREPQRSATLCPKGFYCPGGSIEPNPIPCPNGTYSGQPGLRELKECTPCPAGLFCFSQQPWEQPLTEPTGSCPDGYYCPVGTGEPRSHPCPAGVFRNHSQGHRGELCVPCPPGRYCGSLATHTPTVCPQGSSVPTACEEGTYGDRPALQSAFECTPCGWGKYCSGVGRTEPSGVCEEGFYCRGRARSATPAGGLCPTGSFCPPGSALPSPCPPGTFSNNTGLGNALQCVRCPPGFYCSGSNNTSPTGPCSPGYYCTGASVSPVQYEAEEGHFTRAGASRAEPCPFGTFQPARGQGFCLECPRGHLCNRTGLARPPLCPPGHFCPAGSTLPHLCPPGSYLGQVGGESVQHCGPCDAGMFCRNPGLLAPQGPCSPGFYCLGGASTATPIPVLSCTGWPLGCGIQQ
;
A
#
# COMPACT_ATOMS: atom_id res chain seq x y z
N MET A 1 -7.42 8.89 17.15
CA MET A 1 -7.76 7.82 18.13
C MET A 1 -6.45 7.21 18.61
N CYS A 2 -6.23 7.12 19.92
CA CYS A 2 -4.96 6.61 20.48
C CYS A 2 -4.79 5.11 20.19
N PRO A 3 -3.60 4.64 19.81
CA PRO A 3 -3.33 3.21 19.59
C PRO A 3 -3.44 2.41 20.90
N GLN A 4 -3.69 1.10 20.80
CA GLN A 4 -3.68 0.22 21.98
C GLN A 4 -2.33 0.30 22.71
N GLY A 5 -2.38 0.31 24.04
CA GLY A 5 -1.20 0.52 24.89
C GLY A 5 -0.90 1.99 25.22
N TYR A 6 -1.63 2.94 24.64
CA TYR A 6 -1.47 4.39 24.84
C TYR A 6 -2.80 5.04 25.21
N TYR A 7 -2.76 6.10 26.04
CA TYR A 7 -3.92 6.93 26.38
C TYR A 7 -3.67 8.39 25.97
N CYS A 8 -4.71 9.10 25.56
CA CYS A 8 -4.62 10.55 25.29
C CYS A 8 -5.68 11.28 26.11
N GLU A 9 -5.25 12.27 26.89
CA GLU A 9 -6.16 13.12 27.64
C GLU A 9 -6.92 14.04 26.68
N GLU A 10 -8.21 14.27 26.95
CA GLU A 10 -9.04 15.16 26.13
C GLU A 10 -8.39 16.54 25.99
N GLY A 11 -8.21 17.00 24.75
CA GLY A 11 -7.60 18.31 24.45
C GLY A 11 -6.09 18.30 24.17
N THR A 12 -5.42 17.14 24.16
CA THR A 12 -3.97 17.05 23.84
C THR A 12 -3.71 16.74 22.36
N ALA A 13 -2.92 17.58 21.68
CA ALA A 13 -2.59 17.48 20.25
C ALA A 13 -1.28 16.69 19.97
N THR A 14 -0.91 15.74 20.83
CA THR A 14 0.33 14.96 20.63
C THR A 14 0.09 13.77 19.70
N PRO A 15 0.86 13.63 18.59
CA PRO A 15 0.59 12.64 17.55
C PRO A 15 0.76 11.18 17.97
N HIS A 16 1.34 10.89 19.15
CA HIS A 16 1.65 9.53 19.58
C HIS A 16 0.94 9.04 20.85
N GLY A 17 0.12 9.87 21.52
CA GLY A 17 -0.50 9.50 22.81
C GLY A 17 0.54 9.24 23.92
N THR A 18 0.11 9.24 25.18
CA THR A 18 0.99 8.92 26.31
C THR A 18 0.98 7.41 26.52
N PRO A 19 2.14 6.72 26.53
CA PRO A 19 2.18 5.29 26.77
C PRO A 19 1.60 4.95 28.15
N CYS A 20 0.87 3.83 28.25
CA CYS A 20 0.50 3.28 29.54
C CYS A 20 1.77 3.10 30.39
N PRO A 21 1.73 3.49 31.69
CA PRO A 21 2.87 3.35 32.56
C PRO A 21 3.40 1.91 32.57
N PRO A 22 4.71 1.71 32.71
CA PRO A 22 5.27 0.38 32.96
C PRO A 22 4.44 -0.37 34.02
N GLY A 23 4.24 -1.67 33.82
CA GLY A 23 3.47 -2.54 34.72
C GLY A 23 1.97 -2.51 34.50
N THR A 24 1.52 -1.64 33.59
CA THR A 24 0.13 -1.58 33.12
C THR A 24 0.07 -1.68 31.60
N ALA A 25 -1.05 -2.19 31.09
CA ALA A 25 -1.29 -2.36 29.68
C ALA A 25 -2.68 -1.88 29.27
N GLY A 26 -2.75 -1.25 28.09
CA GLY A 26 -4.01 -0.82 27.49
C GLY A 26 -4.61 -1.95 26.65
N SER A 27 -5.92 -2.18 26.77
CA SER A 27 -6.64 -3.22 26.01
C SER A 27 -7.55 -2.68 24.91
N GLN A 28 -7.79 -1.37 24.88
CA GLN A 28 -8.78 -0.75 24.00
C GLN A 28 -8.15 0.32 23.11
N LEU A 29 -8.68 0.47 21.90
CA LEU A 29 -8.33 1.55 20.98
C LEU A 29 -9.04 2.83 21.44
N GLY A 30 -8.32 3.96 21.48
CA GLY A 30 -8.90 5.25 21.89
C GLY A 30 -9.08 5.44 23.39
N GLN A 31 -8.19 4.89 24.23
CA GLN A 31 -8.22 5.14 25.68
C GLN A 31 -7.96 6.62 25.99
N THR A 32 -8.80 7.19 26.86
CA THR A 32 -8.82 8.64 27.14
C THR A 32 -8.17 9.04 28.47
N SER A 33 -7.73 8.08 29.29
CA SER A 33 -7.07 8.39 30.57
C SER A 33 -6.13 7.28 31.05
N LYS A 34 -5.16 7.67 31.90
CA LYS A 34 -4.21 6.77 32.57
C LYS A 34 -4.89 5.67 33.39
N ALA A 35 -6.10 5.94 33.91
CA ALA A 35 -6.87 4.99 34.71
C ALA A 35 -7.38 3.78 33.90
N ALA A 36 -7.42 3.89 32.56
CA ALA A 36 -7.82 2.80 31.68
C ALA A 36 -6.73 1.73 31.47
N CYS A 37 -5.49 1.99 31.90
CA CYS A 37 -4.39 1.03 31.86
C CYS A 37 -4.53 0.00 33.00
N LYS A 38 -4.69 -1.27 32.67
CA LYS A 38 -4.88 -2.35 33.65
C LYS A 38 -3.55 -3.01 34.00
N ARG A 39 -3.41 -3.50 35.24
CA ARG A 39 -2.22 -4.29 35.63
C ARG A 39 -2.06 -5.51 34.74
N CYS A 40 -0.82 -5.79 34.36
CA CYS A 40 -0.51 -6.93 33.50
C CYS A 40 -0.74 -8.26 34.21
N ALA A 41 -1.14 -9.26 33.42
CA ALA A 41 -1.53 -10.56 33.94
C ALA A 41 -0.32 -11.30 34.56
N GLU A 42 -0.59 -12.19 35.52
CA GLU A 42 0.44 -13.06 36.12
C GLU A 42 1.17 -13.88 35.04
N GLY A 43 2.48 -14.06 35.19
CA GLY A 43 3.34 -14.70 34.19
C GLY A 43 3.73 -13.78 33.03
N ARG A 44 3.37 -12.49 33.09
CA ARG A 44 3.66 -11.50 32.03
C ARG A 44 4.17 -10.17 32.60
N TYR A 45 5.10 -9.54 31.89
CA TYR A 45 5.63 -8.21 32.20
C TYR A 45 5.25 -7.19 31.11
N CYS A 46 5.27 -5.91 31.48
CA CYS A 46 4.84 -4.83 30.60
C CYS A 46 5.78 -3.62 30.67
N PRO A 47 6.65 -3.46 29.67
CA PRO A 47 7.30 -2.19 29.37
C PRO A 47 6.29 -1.07 29.08
N ALA A 48 6.72 0.20 29.12
CA ALA A 48 5.85 1.33 28.78
C ALA A 48 5.22 1.15 27.39
N GLY A 49 3.90 1.37 27.28
CA GLY A 49 3.17 1.22 26.01
C GLY A 49 2.69 -0.20 25.69
N SER A 50 2.74 -1.13 26.65
CA SER A 50 2.34 -2.53 26.44
C SER A 50 0.83 -2.70 26.19
N VAL A 51 0.48 -3.69 25.36
CA VAL A 51 -0.91 -4.10 25.07
C VAL A 51 -1.32 -5.27 25.96
N PHE A 52 -2.54 -5.26 26.49
CA PHE A 52 -3.03 -6.29 27.42
C PHE A 52 -3.12 -7.66 26.70
N PRO A 53 -2.63 -8.77 27.28
CA PRO A 53 -2.27 -8.99 28.70
C PRO A 53 -0.78 -8.81 29.07
N GLY A 54 0.09 -8.32 28.19
CA GLY A 54 1.55 -8.20 28.41
C GLY A 54 2.40 -9.29 27.75
N LEU A 55 3.73 -9.20 27.87
CA LEU A 55 4.70 -10.15 27.29
C LEU A 55 4.98 -11.30 28.27
N PRO A 56 5.01 -12.58 27.84
CA PRO A 56 5.33 -13.69 28.73
C PRO A 56 6.80 -13.61 29.16
N CYS A 57 7.07 -13.92 30.44
CA CYS A 57 8.44 -13.94 30.94
C CYS A 57 9.25 -15.11 30.38
N ALA A 58 10.53 -14.84 30.09
CA ALA A 58 11.47 -15.84 29.57
C ALA A 58 11.76 -16.99 30.56
N ARG A 59 12.23 -18.12 30.04
CA ARG A 59 12.70 -19.26 30.86
C ARG A 59 13.81 -18.79 31.82
N GLY A 60 13.86 -19.35 33.01
CA GLY A 60 14.75 -18.88 34.10
C GLY A 60 14.25 -17.63 34.83
N ARG A 61 13.10 -17.05 34.45
CA ARG A 61 12.55 -15.83 35.02
C ARG A 61 11.06 -15.99 35.35
N PHE A 62 10.56 -15.26 36.35
CA PHE A 62 9.15 -15.25 36.75
C PHE A 62 8.60 -13.81 36.81
N CYS A 63 7.29 -13.66 36.62
CA CYS A 63 6.63 -12.35 36.59
C CYS A 63 5.35 -12.34 37.44
N PRO A 64 5.40 -11.71 38.62
CA PRO A 64 4.19 -11.32 39.36
C PRO A 64 3.31 -10.36 38.55
N ALA A 65 2.00 -10.32 38.84
CA ALA A 65 1.08 -9.38 38.20
C ALA A 65 1.54 -7.92 38.34
N GLY A 66 1.57 -7.19 37.21
CA GLY A 66 1.94 -5.78 37.16
C GLY A 66 3.43 -5.48 37.24
N THR A 67 4.29 -6.44 36.87
CA THR A 67 5.74 -6.23 36.83
C THR A 67 6.21 -5.47 35.59
N LEU A 68 7.23 -4.64 35.81
CA LEU A 68 7.85 -3.74 34.82
C LEU A 68 8.92 -4.46 34.00
N GLU A 69 9.63 -5.38 34.65
CA GLU A 69 10.77 -6.14 34.14
C GLU A 69 10.72 -7.57 34.66
N GLU A 70 11.39 -8.47 33.95
CA GLU A 70 11.43 -9.89 34.30
C GLU A 70 12.36 -10.16 35.50
N VAL A 71 11.87 -10.90 36.49
CA VAL A 71 12.65 -11.24 37.70
C VAL A 71 13.31 -12.60 37.51
N SER A 72 14.63 -12.69 37.68
CA SER A 72 15.37 -13.96 37.63
C SER A 72 14.93 -14.90 38.76
N CYS A 73 14.81 -16.20 38.48
CA CYS A 73 14.71 -17.18 39.55
C CYS A 73 15.94 -17.06 40.46
N PRO A 74 15.77 -17.12 41.79
CA PRO A 74 16.87 -17.01 42.74
C PRO A 74 17.87 -18.15 42.56
N LYS A 75 19.10 -17.91 43.00
CA LYS A 75 20.15 -18.93 43.10
C LYS A 75 19.61 -20.23 43.73
N GLY A 76 19.98 -21.37 43.14
CA GLY A 76 19.53 -22.70 43.60
C GLY A 76 18.18 -23.12 43.05
N ALA A 77 17.57 -22.33 42.16
CA ALA A 77 16.30 -22.64 41.50
C ALA A 77 16.36 -22.36 39.99
N PHE A 78 15.52 -23.05 39.22
CA PHE A 78 15.41 -22.91 37.76
C PHE A 78 13.96 -22.97 37.31
N THR A 79 13.65 -22.44 36.12
CA THR A 79 12.34 -22.68 35.50
C THR A 79 12.47 -22.97 34.00
N PRO A 80 12.02 -24.14 33.52
CA PRO A 80 12.11 -24.53 32.12
C PRO A 80 10.92 -24.04 31.29
N HIS A 81 9.95 -23.35 31.89
CA HIS A 81 8.73 -22.90 31.20
C HIS A 81 8.70 -21.38 31.06
N GLN A 82 8.16 -20.89 29.93
CA GLN A 82 7.87 -19.47 29.75
C GLN A 82 6.57 -19.12 30.48
N GLY A 83 6.49 -17.94 31.11
CA GLY A 83 5.28 -17.47 31.77
C GLY A 83 5.11 -17.89 33.24
N ALA A 84 6.21 -18.16 33.95
CA ALA A 84 6.23 -18.51 35.37
C ALA A 84 5.65 -17.40 36.28
N ALA A 85 4.77 -17.77 37.23
CA ALA A 85 4.01 -16.86 38.08
C ALA A 85 4.06 -17.21 39.59
N ILE A 86 3.59 -16.30 40.45
CA ILE A 86 3.42 -16.51 41.90
C ILE A 86 1.92 -16.59 42.23
N LEU A 87 1.48 -17.63 42.97
CA LEU A 87 0.13 -17.66 43.54
C LEU A 87 0.08 -16.98 44.91
N MET A 88 -0.81 -15.99 45.09
CA MET A 88 -1.20 -15.51 46.40
C MET A 88 -2.24 -16.44 47.04
N ASN A 89 -2.05 -16.80 48.32
CA ASN A 89 -3.10 -17.43 49.14
C ASN A 89 -4.00 -16.32 49.73
N PRO A 90 -5.33 -16.34 49.51
CA PRO A 90 -6.22 -15.25 49.93
C PRO A 90 -6.32 -14.98 51.44
N ASN A 91 -5.89 -15.91 52.31
CA ASN A 91 -6.28 -15.87 53.74
C ASN A 91 -5.19 -15.54 54.76
N THR A 92 -3.91 -15.34 54.40
CA THR A 92 -2.86 -15.24 55.44
C THR A 92 -1.87 -14.08 55.35
N ARG A 93 -1.84 -13.24 54.30
CA ARG A 93 -0.88 -12.10 54.14
C ARG A 93 0.54 -12.38 54.72
N VAL A 94 1.07 -13.58 54.48
CA VAL A 94 2.44 -13.98 54.82
C VAL A 94 3.05 -14.61 53.57
N CYS A 95 4.16 -14.03 53.09
CA CYS A 95 4.94 -14.58 51.98
C CYS A 95 5.61 -15.89 52.43
N ARG A 96 5.08 -17.05 52.03
CA ARG A 96 5.89 -18.29 52.03
C ARG A 96 6.83 -18.24 50.83
N SER A 97 8.12 -18.45 51.07
CA SER A 97 9.24 -18.31 50.12
C SER A 97 9.29 -19.38 49.01
N GLY A 98 8.18 -19.61 48.29
CA GLY A 98 8.13 -20.60 47.22
C GLY A 98 7.38 -20.07 46.01
N VAL A 99 8.12 -19.69 44.97
CA VAL A 99 7.59 -19.48 43.61
C VAL A 99 7.28 -20.87 43.05
N LYS A 100 6.01 -21.17 42.72
CA LYS A 100 5.61 -22.54 42.31
C LYS A 100 6.29 -23.00 41.01
N ASP A 101 6.78 -22.05 40.20
CA ASP A 101 7.38 -22.33 38.90
C ASP A 101 8.93 -22.25 38.88
N CYS A 102 9.58 -21.70 39.91
CA CYS A 102 11.03 -21.85 40.08
C CYS A 102 11.28 -23.13 40.89
N LEU A 103 11.55 -24.22 40.18
CA LEU A 103 11.85 -25.53 40.73
C LEU A 103 13.21 -25.50 41.41
N LYS A 104 13.35 -26.18 42.56
CA LYS A 104 14.67 -26.36 43.19
C LYS A 104 15.61 -27.10 42.24
N CYS A 105 16.87 -26.69 42.23
CA CYS A 105 17.88 -27.38 41.43
C CYS A 105 17.99 -28.85 41.87
N PRO A 106 17.87 -29.83 40.96
CA PRO A 106 17.89 -31.24 41.32
C PRO A 106 19.30 -31.73 41.70
N PRO A 107 19.43 -32.85 42.45
CA PRO A 107 20.73 -33.43 42.77
C PRO A 107 21.49 -33.82 41.51
N GLY A 108 22.80 -33.62 41.52
CA GLY A 108 23.69 -33.78 40.39
C GLY A 108 23.92 -32.49 39.60
N PHE A 109 23.18 -31.43 39.91
CA PHE A 109 23.20 -30.16 39.17
C PHE A 109 23.38 -28.97 40.12
N TYR A 110 23.82 -27.85 39.59
CA TYR A 110 23.82 -26.56 40.27
C TYR A 110 23.14 -25.51 39.37
N CYS A 111 22.49 -24.53 39.99
CA CYS A 111 21.67 -23.55 39.30
C CYS A 111 22.03 -22.14 39.77
N PRO A 112 22.93 -21.45 39.06
CA PRO A 112 23.17 -20.02 39.25
C PRO A 112 21.90 -19.19 39.04
N GLU A 113 21.91 -17.91 39.43
CA GLU A 113 20.74 -17.04 39.27
C GLU A 113 20.28 -16.95 37.81
N GLY A 114 18.96 -17.06 37.57
CA GLY A 114 18.38 -16.99 36.23
C GLY A 114 18.57 -18.24 35.37
N THR A 115 18.94 -19.38 35.97
CA THR A 115 19.11 -20.65 35.24
C THR A 115 17.79 -21.12 34.63
N SER A 116 17.79 -21.36 33.32
CA SER A 116 16.65 -21.90 32.58
C SER A 116 16.63 -23.42 32.56
N ASP A 117 17.80 -24.06 32.53
CA ASP A 117 17.99 -25.51 32.56
C ASP A 117 19.15 -25.86 33.52
N PRO A 118 18.99 -26.82 34.46
CA PRO A 118 20.00 -27.12 35.48
C PRO A 118 21.36 -27.49 34.90
N ILE A 119 22.46 -27.00 35.49
CA ILE A 119 23.81 -27.23 34.98
C ILE A 119 24.40 -28.47 35.66
N PRO A 120 24.78 -29.53 34.91
CA PRO A 120 25.28 -30.77 35.51
C PRO A 120 26.70 -30.60 36.07
N CYS A 121 26.96 -31.26 37.20
CA CYS A 121 28.32 -31.44 37.69
C CYS A 121 29.16 -32.23 36.68
N GLN A 122 30.41 -31.80 36.47
CA GLN A 122 31.32 -32.38 35.49
C GLN A 122 31.90 -33.73 35.97
N PRO A 123 32.44 -34.57 35.07
CA PRO A 123 33.05 -35.84 35.47
C PRO A 123 34.17 -35.61 36.50
N GLY A 124 34.24 -36.49 37.50
CA GLY A 124 35.13 -36.34 38.67
C GLY A 124 34.46 -35.68 39.89
N THR A 125 33.28 -35.08 39.72
CA THR A 125 32.49 -34.51 40.82
C THR A 125 31.04 -35.00 40.82
N PHE A 126 30.37 -34.91 41.97
CA PHE A 126 28.96 -35.27 42.14
C PHE A 126 28.30 -34.30 43.12
N ASN A 127 26.98 -34.16 43.03
CA ASN A 127 26.24 -33.30 43.96
C ASN A 127 25.03 -34.07 44.54
N PRO A 128 25.06 -34.45 45.83
CA PRO A 128 23.97 -35.20 46.44
C PRO A 128 22.81 -34.31 46.94
N LEU A 129 22.96 -32.99 46.94
CA LEU A 129 22.03 -32.05 47.55
C LEU A 129 21.17 -31.32 46.51
N GLU A 130 19.92 -31.04 46.87
CA GLU A 130 19.03 -30.18 46.09
C GLU A 130 19.29 -28.69 46.39
N GLY A 131 18.96 -27.83 45.42
CA GLY A 131 18.98 -26.38 45.59
C GLY A 131 20.37 -25.74 45.60
N GLN A 132 21.39 -26.43 45.08
CA GLN A 132 22.75 -25.89 44.97
C GLN A 132 22.85 -24.87 43.83
N ASP A 133 23.73 -23.88 43.98
CA ASP A 133 23.75 -22.69 43.13
C ASP A 133 25.10 -22.41 42.47
N GLU A 134 26.18 -23.03 42.92
CA GLU A 134 27.52 -22.77 42.40
C GLU A 134 28.26 -24.06 42.01
N ALA A 135 29.18 -23.96 41.05
CA ALA A 135 29.93 -25.12 40.54
C ALA A 135 30.80 -25.77 41.62
N ALA A 136 31.18 -25.00 42.65
CA ALA A 136 31.93 -25.49 43.81
C ALA A 136 31.12 -26.44 44.70
N ASP A 137 29.79 -26.42 44.60
CA ASP A 137 28.90 -27.34 45.33
C ASP A 137 28.96 -28.77 44.74
N CYS A 138 29.52 -28.92 43.54
CA CYS A 138 29.88 -30.21 42.97
C CYS A 138 31.11 -30.77 43.70
N ARG A 139 30.88 -31.75 44.56
CA ARG A 139 31.89 -32.34 45.44
C ARG A 139 32.77 -33.31 44.65
N ALA A 140 34.07 -33.29 44.89
CA ALA A 140 34.97 -34.30 44.34
C ALA A 140 34.56 -35.71 44.80
N CYS A 141 34.66 -36.67 43.89
CA CYS A 141 34.43 -38.08 44.20
C CYS A 141 35.40 -38.55 45.30
N TYR A 142 34.90 -39.32 46.28
CA TYR A 142 35.72 -39.77 47.39
C TYR A 142 36.79 -40.79 46.94
N PRO A 143 37.94 -40.87 47.64
CA PRO A 143 38.96 -41.88 47.36
C PRO A 143 38.37 -43.30 47.37
N GLY A 144 38.64 -44.08 46.32
CA GLY A 144 38.10 -45.43 46.15
C GLY A 144 36.75 -45.50 45.41
N LYS A 145 36.22 -44.37 44.92
CA LYS A 145 35.06 -44.29 44.01
C LYS A 145 35.37 -43.34 42.84
N ALA A 146 34.70 -43.52 41.70
CA ALA A 146 34.79 -42.65 40.53
C ALA A 146 33.42 -42.12 40.12
N CYS A 147 33.43 -40.92 39.56
CA CYS A 147 32.29 -40.18 39.05
C CYS A 147 32.50 -40.05 37.54
N THR A 148 32.05 -41.02 36.75
CA THR A 148 32.42 -41.14 35.33
C THR A 148 31.51 -40.36 34.38
N GLN A 149 30.32 -40.00 34.86
CA GLN A 149 29.28 -39.31 34.10
C GLN A 149 29.04 -37.91 34.65
N THR A 150 28.47 -37.04 33.82
CA THR A 150 28.00 -35.72 34.23
C THR A 150 26.67 -35.82 34.96
N GLY A 151 26.40 -34.94 35.93
CA GLY A 151 25.09 -34.86 36.58
C GLY A 151 24.85 -35.90 37.68
N LEU A 152 25.91 -36.43 38.29
CA LEU A 152 25.81 -37.53 39.25
C LEU A 152 25.33 -37.05 40.63
N LYS A 153 24.34 -37.75 41.19
CA LYS A 153 23.87 -37.55 42.58
C LYS A 153 24.69 -38.33 43.63
N ALA A 154 25.45 -39.32 43.17
CA ALA A 154 26.38 -40.14 43.96
C ALA A 154 27.45 -40.72 43.01
N PRO A 155 28.63 -41.10 43.52
CA PRO A 155 29.62 -41.84 42.73
C PRO A 155 29.01 -43.08 42.08
N ASP A 156 29.28 -43.28 40.79
CA ASP A 156 28.66 -44.33 39.96
C ASP A 156 29.55 -45.56 39.79
N VAL A 157 30.85 -45.44 40.09
CA VAL A 157 31.83 -46.51 39.90
C VAL A 157 32.70 -46.69 41.14
N ASP A 158 33.06 -47.93 41.47
CA ASP A 158 33.98 -48.26 42.55
C ASP A 158 35.41 -48.35 42.02
N CYS A 159 36.35 -47.61 42.62
CA CYS A 159 37.78 -47.63 42.26
C CYS A 159 38.57 -48.48 43.25
N LEU A 160 39.19 -49.57 42.78
CA LEU A 160 40.21 -50.32 43.52
C LEU A 160 41.62 -49.89 43.08
N GLN A 161 42.53 -49.81 44.06
CA GLN A 161 43.84 -49.15 43.96
C GLN A 161 44.99 -50.13 43.61
N GLY A 162 45.82 -49.78 42.60
CA GLY A 162 47.16 -50.33 42.24
C GLY A 162 47.20 -51.74 41.61
N THR A 163 48.03 -52.14 40.64
CA THR A 163 49.13 -51.61 39.78
C THR A 163 49.51 -52.78 38.83
N TYR A 164 50.05 -52.54 37.62
CA TYR A 164 51.05 -53.48 37.04
C TYR A 164 52.04 -52.83 36.07
N MET A 165 53.33 -52.93 36.41
CA MET A 165 54.26 -53.78 35.66
C MET A 165 55.25 -54.46 36.64
N LYS A 166 55.34 -55.80 36.53
CA LYS A 166 56.32 -56.83 36.98
C LYS A 166 57.45 -56.48 37.99
N THR A 167 57.87 -57.32 38.95
CA THR A 167 58.12 -58.80 38.95
C THR A 167 58.04 -59.37 40.40
N VAL A 168 57.35 -60.46 40.74
CA VAL A 168 57.69 -61.91 40.86
C VAL A 168 56.59 -62.37 41.87
N THR A 169 55.68 -63.34 41.69
CA THR A 169 55.78 -64.80 41.49
C THR A 169 54.35 -65.35 41.27
N SER A 170 54.23 -66.32 40.36
CA SER A 170 53.23 -67.41 40.26
C SER A 170 51.71 -67.18 40.41
N ASN A 171 51.03 -67.40 39.27
CA ASN A 171 49.64 -67.85 39.02
C ASN A 171 48.51 -66.82 38.84
N PRO A 172 47.58 -67.07 37.89
CA PRO A 172 47.15 -66.06 36.92
C PRO A 172 45.63 -65.86 36.87
N SER A 173 45.18 -64.63 36.69
CA SER A 173 43.88 -64.35 36.09
C SER A 173 43.97 -63.07 35.28
N SER A 174 44.23 -63.26 33.98
CA SER A 174 44.29 -62.20 32.98
C SER A 174 42.94 -61.54 32.80
N PHE A 175 42.85 -60.23 32.98
CA PHE A 175 41.76 -59.45 32.39
C PHE A 175 42.22 -58.85 31.07
N SER A 176 41.72 -59.43 29.99
CA SER A 176 41.92 -58.99 28.60
C SER A 176 41.29 -57.61 28.37
N CYS A 177 41.91 -56.74 27.57
CA CYS A 177 41.33 -55.44 27.26
C CYS A 177 40.02 -55.64 26.47
N PRO A 178 39.00 -54.78 26.65
CA PRO A 178 37.81 -54.84 25.81
C PRO A 178 38.21 -54.58 24.35
N PRO A 179 37.67 -55.33 23.38
CA PRO A 179 38.04 -55.13 21.99
C PRO A 179 37.78 -53.70 21.48
N GLY A 180 38.59 -53.23 20.54
CA GLY A 180 38.47 -51.90 19.94
C GLY A 180 39.17 -50.76 20.69
N SER A 181 39.78 -51.06 21.86
CA SER A 181 40.62 -50.12 22.60
C SER A 181 41.73 -50.84 23.37
N SER A 182 42.93 -50.24 23.41
CA SER A 182 44.05 -50.80 24.15
C SER A 182 43.93 -50.64 25.69
N ARG A 183 42.96 -49.84 26.18
CA ARG A 183 42.60 -49.67 27.62
C ARG A 183 41.15 -49.16 27.78
N PRO A 184 40.45 -49.47 28.90
CA PRO A 184 39.27 -48.71 29.32
C PRO A 184 39.71 -47.27 29.63
N ASN A 185 39.24 -46.28 28.87
CA ASN A 185 39.51 -44.83 29.04
C ASN A 185 40.79 -44.24 28.42
N ALA A 186 41.45 -44.90 27.46
CA ALA A 186 42.55 -44.30 26.69
C ALA A 186 42.11 -43.95 25.24
N PRO A 187 41.76 -42.69 24.91
CA PRO A 187 41.36 -42.31 23.56
C PRO A 187 42.52 -42.39 22.54
N ALA A 188 43.77 -42.38 22.99
CA ALA A 188 44.95 -42.34 22.11
C ALA A 188 45.07 -43.56 21.17
N ASN A 189 44.66 -44.75 21.62
CA ASN A 189 44.82 -46.02 20.89
C ASN A 189 43.50 -46.75 20.59
N ALA A 190 42.36 -46.06 20.73
CA ALA A 190 41.09 -46.59 20.26
C ALA A 190 41.02 -46.54 18.73
N CYS A 191 40.34 -47.52 18.11
CA CYS A 191 40.13 -47.50 16.66
C CYS A 191 39.45 -46.19 16.23
N PRO A 192 39.96 -45.50 15.19
CA PRO A 192 39.35 -44.27 14.70
C PRO A 192 37.91 -44.52 14.20
N PRO A 193 37.05 -43.49 14.19
CA PRO A 193 35.71 -43.62 13.60
C PRO A 193 35.78 -44.20 12.19
N GLY A 194 34.86 -45.10 11.85
CA GLY A 194 34.84 -45.82 10.59
C GLY A 194 35.68 -47.11 10.59
N THR A 195 36.31 -47.44 11.71
CA THR A 195 37.07 -48.69 11.87
C THR A 195 36.71 -49.38 13.20
N MET A 196 36.88 -50.70 13.26
CA MET A 196 36.64 -51.50 14.45
C MET A 196 37.70 -52.58 14.64
N SER A 197 37.76 -53.17 15.84
CA SER A 197 38.58 -54.36 16.08
C SER A 197 37.99 -55.24 17.17
N GLU A 198 37.91 -56.54 16.92
CA GLU A 198 37.51 -57.56 17.90
C GLU A 198 38.71 -58.06 18.74
N ARG A 199 39.89 -57.48 18.54
CA ARG A 199 41.12 -57.83 19.27
C ARG A 199 41.17 -57.19 20.66
N THR A 200 41.45 -58.02 21.66
CA THR A 200 41.63 -57.63 23.06
C THR A 200 43.06 -57.18 23.40
N ASP A 201 43.96 -57.15 22.40
CA ASP A 201 45.40 -56.87 22.52
C ASP A 201 45.87 -55.74 21.58
N LEU A 202 44.98 -54.80 21.23
CA LEU A 202 45.24 -53.75 20.25
C LEU A 202 46.46 -52.87 20.65
N ALA A 203 47.55 -52.93 19.88
CA ALA A 203 48.80 -52.22 20.18
C ALA A 203 49.03 -50.98 19.28
N ASP A 204 48.45 -50.99 18.07
CA ASP A 204 48.61 -49.93 17.08
C ASP A 204 47.33 -49.72 16.24
N ARG A 205 47.09 -48.50 15.75
CA ARG A 205 45.88 -48.13 14.98
C ARG A 205 45.80 -48.82 13.61
N SER A 206 46.91 -49.27 13.03
CA SER A 206 46.94 -50.04 11.77
C SER A 206 46.25 -51.42 11.89
N GLN A 207 46.00 -51.89 13.12
CA GLN A 207 45.35 -53.16 13.41
C GLN A 207 43.81 -53.06 13.45
N CYS A 208 43.25 -51.88 13.14
CA CYS A 208 41.81 -51.66 13.03
C CYS A 208 41.34 -51.99 11.61
N GLN A 209 40.25 -52.75 11.52
CA GLN A 209 39.62 -53.11 10.26
C GLN A 209 38.57 -52.06 9.89
N PRO A 210 38.30 -51.83 8.58
CA PRO A 210 37.21 -50.97 8.18
C PRO A 210 35.88 -51.49 8.75
N CYS A 211 35.02 -50.56 9.16
CA CYS A 211 33.72 -50.90 9.69
C CYS A 211 32.94 -51.74 8.65
N PRO A 212 32.33 -52.86 9.04
CA PRO A 212 31.56 -53.70 8.13
C PRO A 212 30.36 -52.92 7.54
N PRO A 213 29.91 -53.26 6.33
CA PRO A 213 28.72 -52.65 5.74
C PRO A 213 27.50 -52.82 6.67
N ARG A 214 26.52 -51.91 6.57
CA ARG A 214 25.28 -51.84 7.41
C ARG A 214 25.49 -51.33 8.83
N TYR A 215 26.74 -51.20 9.26
CA TYR A 215 27.09 -50.71 10.58
C TYR A 215 27.95 -49.46 10.49
N ALA A 216 27.81 -48.63 11.50
CA ALA A 216 28.66 -47.50 11.78
C ALA A 216 29.49 -47.78 13.02
N CYS A 217 30.75 -47.40 12.95
CA CYS A 217 31.71 -47.63 14.00
C CYS A 217 32.16 -46.27 14.55
N PRO A 218 31.47 -45.73 15.57
CA PRO A 218 32.02 -44.63 16.36
C PRO A 218 33.38 -44.99 16.95
N ARG A 219 34.12 -44.00 17.44
CA ARG A 219 35.48 -44.21 17.97
C ARG A 219 35.53 -45.32 19.04
N GLY A 220 36.42 -46.29 18.84
CA GLY A 220 36.63 -47.41 19.77
C GLY A 220 35.55 -48.50 19.72
N THR A 221 34.95 -48.72 18.55
CA THR A 221 34.00 -49.84 18.32
C THR A 221 34.72 -51.19 18.28
N GLY A 222 34.18 -52.18 18.97
CA GLY A 222 34.71 -53.54 19.06
C GLY A 222 34.15 -54.31 20.26
N GLY A 223 33.96 -55.62 20.10
CA GLY A 223 33.60 -56.54 21.19
C GLY A 223 32.16 -56.40 21.65
N ALA A 224 31.77 -57.26 22.60
CA ALA A 224 30.42 -57.23 23.18
C ALA A 224 30.11 -55.94 23.95
N GLN A 225 31.13 -55.18 24.36
CA GLN A 225 31.00 -53.99 25.20
C GLN A 225 30.76 -52.70 24.39
N ARG A 226 31.20 -52.65 23.13
CA ARG A 226 31.00 -51.51 22.22
C ARG A 226 30.68 -52.01 20.81
N PRO A 227 29.48 -52.61 20.62
CA PRO A 227 29.10 -53.18 19.34
C PRO A 227 28.96 -52.09 18.27
N ALA A 228 29.16 -52.49 17.01
CA ALA A 228 28.91 -51.60 15.88
C ALA A 228 27.42 -51.24 15.81
N LEU A 229 27.13 -49.96 15.55
CA LEU A 229 25.77 -49.44 15.55
C LEU A 229 25.17 -49.61 14.16
N SER A 230 24.01 -50.26 14.05
CA SER A 230 23.29 -50.29 12.77
C SER A 230 22.95 -48.86 12.32
N CYS A 231 23.02 -48.57 11.02
CA CYS A 231 22.55 -47.29 10.49
C CYS A 231 21.10 -47.05 10.90
N PHE A 232 20.77 -45.81 11.25
CA PHE A 232 19.41 -45.47 11.60
C PHE A 232 18.51 -45.51 10.36
N ALA A 233 17.20 -45.66 10.57
CA ALA A 233 16.22 -45.59 9.49
C ALA A 233 16.43 -44.32 8.65
N GLY A 234 16.26 -44.43 7.34
CA GLY A 234 16.55 -43.37 6.37
C GLY A 234 18.03 -43.15 6.05
N HIS A 235 18.94 -44.00 6.55
CA HIS A 235 20.38 -43.89 6.35
C HIS A 235 20.99 -45.25 5.98
N TYR A 236 22.04 -45.23 5.16
CA TYR A 236 22.81 -46.42 4.76
C TYR A 236 24.26 -46.30 5.23
N CYS A 237 24.95 -47.44 5.36
CA CYS A 237 26.35 -47.50 5.79
C CYS A 237 27.12 -48.38 4.81
N PRO A 238 27.81 -47.79 3.83
CA PRO A 238 28.84 -48.52 3.10
C PRO A 238 30.01 -48.85 4.05
N PRO A 239 30.93 -49.75 3.65
CA PRO A 239 32.11 -50.07 4.45
C PRO A 239 32.88 -48.82 4.89
N GLY A 240 33.30 -48.78 6.15
CA GLY A 240 34.05 -47.63 6.70
C GLY A 240 33.20 -46.49 7.29
N THR A 241 31.89 -46.69 7.48
CA THR A 241 31.00 -45.65 8.01
C THR A 241 31.32 -45.28 9.46
N MET A 242 31.47 -43.99 9.73
CA MET A 242 31.88 -43.44 11.03
C MET A 242 30.70 -43.21 11.97
N PHE A 243 29.54 -42.79 11.44
CA PHE A 243 28.36 -42.46 12.24
C PHE A 243 27.08 -43.02 11.60
N PRO A 244 26.10 -43.49 12.40
CA PRO A 244 24.85 -44.10 11.88
C PRO A 244 23.99 -43.22 10.96
N THR A 245 24.27 -41.90 10.91
CA THR A 245 23.55 -40.89 10.11
C THR A 245 24.41 -40.26 9.01
N GLN A 246 25.61 -40.79 8.76
CA GLN A 246 26.59 -40.20 7.84
C GLN A 246 26.12 -40.19 6.38
N HIS A 247 25.59 -41.32 5.88
CA HIS A 247 25.07 -41.41 4.52
C HIS A 247 23.54 -41.49 4.55
N LYS A 248 22.90 -40.41 4.10
CA LYS A 248 21.45 -40.25 4.10
C LYS A 248 20.87 -40.85 2.83
N CYS A 249 19.69 -41.48 2.92
CA CYS A 249 18.91 -41.77 1.73
C CYS A 249 18.64 -40.46 0.96
N PRO A 250 18.79 -40.45 -0.38
CA PRO A 250 18.58 -39.26 -1.20
C PRO A 250 17.13 -38.79 -1.14
N ALA A 251 16.90 -37.50 -1.39
CA ALA A 251 15.54 -36.96 -1.47
C ALA A 251 14.72 -37.71 -2.53
N GLY A 252 13.45 -37.97 -2.23
CA GLY A 252 12.59 -38.82 -3.05
C GLY A 252 12.68 -40.31 -2.70
N THR A 253 13.56 -40.70 -1.79
CA THR A 253 13.63 -42.06 -1.25
C THR A 253 13.52 -42.04 0.27
N TRP A 254 13.17 -43.19 0.86
CA TRP A 254 13.05 -43.37 2.30
C TRP A 254 13.28 -44.84 2.67
N SER A 255 13.47 -45.10 3.95
CA SER A 255 13.47 -46.47 4.45
C SER A 255 13.14 -46.52 5.94
N GLN A 256 12.17 -47.36 6.30
CA GLN A 256 11.88 -47.69 7.69
C GLN A 256 12.92 -48.65 8.30
N ARG A 257 13.66 -49.39 7.46
CA ARG A 257 14.63 -50.40 7.89
C ARG A 257 15.94 -49.73 8.28
N SER A 258 16.46 -50.11 9.44
CA SER A 258 17.83 -49.82 9.87
C SER A 258 18.83 -50.79 9.23
N GLY A 259 20.11 -50.41 9.19
CA GLY A 259 21.18 -51.26 8.66
C GLY A 259 21.17 -51.48 7.15
N LEU A 260 20.86 -50.43 6.38
CA LEU A 260 21.04 -50.46 4.92
C LEU A 260 22.53 -50.40 4.57
N GLU A 261 22.95 -51.13 3.55
CA GLU A 261 24.35 -51.14 3.11
C GLU A 261 24.65 -50.10 2.03
N SER A 262 23.70 -49.88 1.12
CA SER A 262 23.87 -49.02 -0.04
C SER A 262 22.64 -48.16 -0.32
N GLU A 263 22.84 -47.12 -1.12
CA GLU A 263 21.76 -46.22 -1.57
C GLU A 263 20.63 -46.94 -2.29
N GLY A 264 20.93 -48.02 -3.03
CA GLY A 264 19.94 -48.80 -3.76
C GLY A 264 18.94 -49.56 -2.88
N GLU A 265 19.18 -49.64 -1.58
CA GLU A 265 18.24 -50.21 -0.61
C GLU A 265 17.24 -49.17 -0.05
N CYS A 266 17.42 -47.90 -0.36
CA CYS A 266 16.43 -46.86 -0.08
C CYS A 266 15.26 -47.03 -1.05
N GLY A 267 14.05 -47.21 -0.51
CA GLY A 267 12.85 -47.37 -1.30
C GLY A 267 12.36 -46.03 -1.86
N PRO A 268 11.75 -46.00 -3.05
CA PRO A 268 11.15 -44.77 -3.56
C PRO A 268 10.02 -44.29 -2.65
N CYS A 269 9.85 -42.97 -2.57
CA CYS A 269 8.77 -42.37 -1.81
C CYS A 269 7.41 -42.78 -2.39
N PRO A 270 6.45 -43.25 -1.58
CA PRO A 270 5.18 -43.76 -2.09
C PRO A 270 4.34 -42.64 -2.70
N ARG A 271 3.53 -42.98 -3.71
CA ARG A 271 2.57 -42.06 -4.34
C ARG A 271 1.70 -41.32 -3.29
N GLY A 272 1.52 -40.02 -3.46
CA GLY A 272 0.79 -39.15 -2.54
C GLY A 272 1.62 -38.61 -1.37
N TRP A 273 2.89 -39.02 -1.26
CA TRP A 273 3.80 -38.58 -0.21
C TRP A 273 5.08 -38.00 -0.80
N TYR A 274 5.76 -37.18 -0.02
CA TYR A 274 7.10 -36.69 -0.33
C TYR A 274 8.08 -37.06 0.76
N CYS A 275 9.33 -37.27 0.38
CA CYS A 275 10.39 -37.74 1.26
C CYS A 275 11.61 -36.83 1.15
N LEU A 276 11.92 -36.12 2.23
CA LEU A 276 13.12 -35.31 2.36
C LEU A 276 14.35 -36.20 2.56
N THR A 277 15.55 -35.64 2.37
CA THR A 277 16.81 -36.39 2.55
C THR A 277 16.92 -36.99 3.95
N GLY A 278 17.30 -38.27 4.05
CA GLY A 278 17.49 -38.95 5.34
C GLY A 278 16.18 -39.38 6.03
N ALA A 279 15.07 -39.45 5.28
CA ALA A 279 13.76 -39.78 5.82
C ALA A 279 13.64 -41.26 6.24
N GLY A 280 13.46 -41.51 7.53
CA GLY A 280 13.12 -42.84 8.08
C GLY A 280 11.64 -43.23 7.91
N ALA A 281 10.80 -42.27 7.55
CA ALA A 281 9.38 -42.43 7.21
C ALA A 281 9.00 -41.33 6.21
N PRO A 282 7.93 -41.49 5.41
CA PRO A 282 7.48 -40.44 4.49
C PRO A 282 7.31 -39.10 5.21
N SER A 283 7.97 -38.05 4.70
CA SER A 283 8.12 -36.77 5.42
C SER A 283 6.83 -35.98 5.52
N GLY A 284 5.93 -36.14 4.54
CA GLY A 284 4.60 -35.55 4.58
C GLY A 284 3.76 -35.95 3.37
N ARG A 285 2.46 -35.64 3.43
CA ARG A 285 1.54 -35.81 2.29
C ARG A 285 1.70 -34.66 1.30
N CYS A 286 1.43 -34.92 0.03
CA CYS A 286 1.46 -33.91 -1.02
C CYS A 286 0.61 -32.68 -0.65
N SER A 287 1.12 -31.49 -0.93
CA SER A 287 0.40 -30.23 -0.67
C SER A 287 -0.85 -30.12 -1.54
N SER A 288 -1.86 -29.39 -1.07
CA SER A 288 -3.02 -29.09 -1.91
C SER A 288 -2.60 -28.30 -3.17
N GLY A 289 -3.33 -28.51 -4.26
CA GLY A 289 -2.98 -28.00 -5.59
C GLY A 289 -1.82 -28.72 -6.29
N HIS A 290 -1.24 -29.75 -5.68
CA HIS A 290 -0.11 -30.51 -6.20
C HIS A 290 -0.41 -32.00 -6.16
N TYR A 291 0.31 -32.78 -6.97
CA TYR A 291 0.31 -34.25 -6.93
C TYR A 291 1.72 -34.78 -6.74
N CYS A 292 1.86 -35.96 -6.16
CA CYS A 292 3.15 -36.54 -5.80
C CYS A 292 3.23 -37.95 -6.38
N PRO A 293 3.76 -38.12 -7.61
CA PRO A 293 4.09 -39.45 -8.12
C PRO A 293 5.16 -40.12 -7.25
N GLU A 294 5.38 -41.40 -7.49
CA GLU A 294 6.42 -42.16 -6.78
C GLU A 294 7.80 -41.50 -6.94
N GLY A 295 8.56 -41.40 -5.84
CA GLY A 295 9.87 -40.74 -5.83
C GLY A 295 9.87 -39.22 -5.58
N THR A 296 8.74 -38.64 -5.16
CA THR A 296 8.64 -37.18 -4.94
C THR A 296 9.49 -36.70 -3.75
N GLN A 297 10.24 -35.62 -3.96
CA GLN A 297 11.22 -35.08 -3.01
C GLN A 297 10.60 -34.07 -2.02
N TYR A 298 9.70 -33.22 -2.49
CA TYR A 298 9.02 -32.21 -1.68
C TYR A 298 7.56 -32.04 -2.12
N GLY A 299 6.68 -31.67 -1.18
CA GLY A 299 5.22 -31.75 -1.35
C GLY A 299 4.60 -30.83 -2.42
N SER A 300 5.37 -29.90 -2.99
CA SER A 300 4.96 -28.98 -4.05
C SER A 300 5.69 -29.20 -5.39
N GLN A 301 6.38 -30.32 -5.56
CA GLN A 301 7.23 -30.58 -6.72
C GLN A 301 6.46 -30.68 -8.05
N PHE A 302 5.28 -31.30 -8.04
CA PHE A 302 4.47 -31.43 -9.25
C PHE A 302 3.13 -30.70 -9.07
N PRO A 303 3.00 -29.47 -9.58
CA PRO A 303 1.75 -28.73 -9.52
C PRO A 303 0.69 -29.38 -10.40
N CYS A 304 -0.58 -29.31 -9.97
CA CYS A 304 -1.70 -29.60 -10.85
C CYS A 304 -1.59 -28.72 -12.11
N PRO A 305 -1.80 -29.28 -13.32
CA PRO A 305 -1.67 -28.54 -14.56
C PRO A 305 -2.69 -27.39 -14.64
N ALA A 306 -2.36 -26.35 -15.40
CA ALA A 306 -3.28 -25.23 -15.61
C ALA A 306 -4.64 -25.72 -16.12
N GLY A 307 -5.72 -25.12 -15.61
CA GLY A 307 -7.09 -25.58 -15.87
C GLY A 307 -7.58 -26.65 -14.91
N THR A 308 -6.76 -27.07 -13.94
CA THR A 308 -7.14 -28.02 -12.90
C THR A 308 -6.72 -27.52 -11.51
N TYR A 309 -7.34 -28.06 -10.47
CA TYR A 309 -7.06 -27.73 -9.07
C TYR A 309 -7.28 -28.95 -8.16
N SER A 310 -6.75 -28.90 -6.94
CA SER A 310 -7.11 -29.87 -5.90
C SER A 310 -7.09 -29.25 -4.53
N THR A 311 -8.21 -29.37 -3.81
CA THR A 311 -8.28 -29.01 -2.38
C THR A 311 -7.74 -30.10 -1.46
N ARG A 312 -7.53 -31.32 -1.99
CA ARG A 312 -7.09 -32.50 -1.22
C ARG A 312 -5.58 -32.50 -1.07
N VAL A 313 -5.12 -32.96 0.09
CA VAL A 313 -3.70 -33.29 0.33
C VAL A 313 -3.46 -34.77 0.06
N GLY A 314 -2.29 -35.10 -0.47
CA GLY A 314 -1.89 -36.47 -0.75
C GLY A 314 -2.33 -37.03 -2.10
N ASN A 315 -2.56 -36.18 -3.10
CA ASN A 315 -2.78 -36.61 -4.48
C ASN A 315 -1.59 -37.42 -5.00
N GLY A 316 -1.84 -38.59 -5.57
CA GLY A 316 -0.80 -39.50 -6.08
C GLY A 316 -0.49 -39.30 -7.56
N GLY A 317 -1.44 -38.77 -8.33
CA GLY A 317 -1.28 -38.58 -9.77
C GLY A 317 -1.98 -37.33 -10.31
N LYS A 318 -1.71 -37.02 -11.57
CA LYS A 318 -2.28 -35.86 -12.28
C LYS A 318 -3.80 -35.99 -12.43
N GLU A 319 -4.30 -37.21 -12.51
CA GLU A 319 -5.71 -37.59 -12.58
C GLU A 319 -6.49 -37.23 -11.31
N ASP A 320 -5.82 -37.03 -10.17
CA ASP A 320 -6.43 -36.57 -8.93
C ASP A 320 -6.74 -35.05 -8.94
N CYS A 321 -6.25 -34.33 -9.97
CA CYS A 321 -6.55 -32.91 -10.15
C CYS A 321 -7.90 -32.74 -10.86
N MET A 322 -8.82 -32.02 -10.23
CA MET A 322 -10.16 -31.76 -10.76
C MET A 322 -10.13 -30.58 -11.75
N PHE A 323 -10.95 -30.64 -12.80
CA PHE A 323 -11.10 -29.51 -13.72
C PHE A 323 -11.61 -28.26 -13.00
N CYS A 324 -11.05 -27.10 -13.34
CA CYS A 324 -11.54 -25.82 -12.88
C CYS A 324 -13.02 -25.66 -13.24
N THR A 325 -13.83 -25.21 -12.28
CA THR A 325 -15.28 -25.08 -12.47
C THR A 325 -15.60 -23.93 -13.42
N GLU A 326 -16.82 -23.92 -13.95
CA GLU A 326 -17.36 -22.76 -14.67
C GLU A 326 -17.28 -21.49 -13.80
N GLY A 327 -17.18 -20.33 -14.45
CA GLY A 327 -16.97 -19.04 -13.80
C GLY A 327 -15.59 -18.85 -13.15
N ALA A 328 -14.66 -19.80 -13.27
CA ALA A 328 -13.35 -19.71 -12.60
C ALA A 328 -12.20 -20.12 -13.53
N TYR A 329 -10.99 -19.67 -13.18
CA TYR A 329 -9.74 -20.10 -13.78
C TYR A 329 -8.75 -20.59 -12.71
N CYS A 330 -7.86 -21.48 -13.10
CA CYS A 330 -6.96 -22.20 -12.22
C CYS A 330 -5.55 -22.19 -12.83
N PRO A 331 -4.66 -21.29 -12.40
CA PRO A 331 -3.24 -21.34 -12.72
C PRO A 331 -2.58 -22.65 -12.23
N PRO A 332 -1.38 -23.01 -12.72
CA PRO A 332 -0.65 -24.18 -12.22
C PRO A 332 -0.50 -24.17 -10.70
N GLY A 333 -0.75 -25.30 -10.04
CA GLY A 333 -0.58 -25.44 -8.59
C GLY A 333 -1.76 -24.94 -7.75
N SER A 334 -2.91 -24.65 -8.39
CA SER A 334 -4.09 -24.11 -7.70
C SER A 334 -4.68 -25.08 -6.68
N SER A 335 -4.80 -24.65 -5.42
CA SER A 335 -5.48 -25.42 -4.37
C SER A 335 -7.00 -25.18 -4.34
N LYS A 336 -7.48 -24.08 -4.96
CA LYS A 336 -8.89 -23.71 -5.10
C LYS A 336 -9.08 -22.92 -6.41
N PRO A 337 -10.26 -23.00 -7.08
CA PRO A 337 -10.53 -22.19 -8.26
C PRO A 337 -10.57 -20.70 -7.95
N THR A 338 -9.94 -19.89 -8.81
CA THR A 338 -10.00 -18.43 -8.73
C THR A 338 -11.19 -17.94 -9.56
N PRO A 339 -12.18 -17.25 -8.96
CA PRO A 339 -13.34 -16.77 -9.70
C PRO A 339 -12.91 -15.72 -10.75
N CYS A 340 -13.52 -15.76 -11.93
CA CYS A 340 -13.39 -14.72 -12.94
C CYS A 340 -13.80 -13.37 -12.32
N PRO A 341 -13.08 -12.27 -12.60
CA PRO A 341 -13.39 -10.97 -12.04
C PRO A 341 -14.79 -10.47 -12.48
N PRO A 342 -15.41 -9.53 -11.73
CA PRO A 342 -16.61 -8.82 -12.20
C PRO A 342 -16.39 -8.28 -13.60
N THR A 343 -17.46 -8.06 -14.38
CA THR A 343 -17.44 -7.69 -15.82
C THR A 343 -17.08 -8.81 -16.80
N THR A 344 -16.65 -9.98 -16.31
CA THR A 344 -16.32 -11.15 -17.13
C THR A 344 -17.14 -12.38 -16.71
N PHE A 345 -17.26 -13.34 -17.63
CA PHE A 345 -17.96 -14.59 -17.40
C PHE A 345 -17.22 -15.77 -18.05
N ARG A 346 -17.54 -16.98 -17.59
CA ARG A 346 -17.06 -18.20 -18.25
C ARG A 346 -18.06 -19.34 -18.06
N ARG A 347 -18.53 -19.90 -19.18
CA ARG A 347 -19.43 -21.07 -19.20
C ARG A 347 -18.68 -22.39 -19.24
N GLU A 348 -17.49 -22.39 -19.83
CA GLU A 348 -16.69 -23.59 -20.03
C GLU A 348 -15.87 -23.93 -18.78
N LYS A 349 -15.71 -25.23 -18.50
CA LYS A 349 -14.79 -25.72 -17.47
C LYS A 349 -13.33 -25.54 -17.92
N GLY A 350 -12.40 -25.71 -17.00
CA GLY A 350 -10.97 -25.79 -17.32
C GLY A 350 -10.29 -24.46 -17.66
N GLY A 351 -10.78 -23.33 -17.17
CA GLY A 351 -10.10 -22.04 -17.31
C GLY A 351 -8.69 -22.10 -16.73
N GLN A 352 -7.68 -21.72 -17.52
CA GLN A 352 -6.27 -21.84 -17.15
C GLN A 352 -5.71 -20.51 -16.63
N ARG A 353 -6.17 -19.40 -17.22
CA ARG A 353 -5.65 -18.05 -17.00
C ARG A 353 -6.79 -17.02 -17.00
N PRO A 354 -6.58 -15.82 -16.45
CA PRO A 354 -7.64 -14.81 -16.38
C PRO A 354 -8.16 -14.37 -17.76
N GLU A 355 -7.35 -14.47 -18.81
CA GLU A 355 -7.73 -14.14 -20.19
C GLU A 355 -8.75 -15.13 -20.77
N ASP A 356 -8.90 -16.31 -20.19
CA ASP A 356 -9.94 -17.24 -20.61
C ASP A 356 -11.33 -16.88 -20.02
N CYS A 357 -11.42 -15.83 -19.18
CA CYS A 357 -12.68 -15.21 -18.77
C CYS A 357 -13.15 -14.26 -19.88
N SER A 358 -14.29 -14.56 -20.50
CA SER A 358 -14.83 -13.76 -21.58
C SER A 358 -15.47 -12.48 -21.06
N VAL A 359 -15.27 -11.37 -21.76
CA VAL A 359 -15.93 -10.09 -21.45
C VAL A 359 -17.44 -10.22 -21.62
N CYS A 360 -18.22 -9.64 -20.72
CA CYS A 360 -19.68 -9.74 -20.81
C CYS A 360 -20.23 -9.00 -22.04
N PRO A 361 -21.09 -9.66 -22.84
CA PRO A 361 -21.58 -9.13 -24.11
C PRO A 361 -22.55 -7.96 -23.89
N ALA A 362 -22.64 -7.05 -24.87
CA ALA A 362 -23.59 -5.95 -24.82
C ALA A 362 -25.05 -6.45 -24.70
N GLY A 363 -25.87 -5.72 -23.95
CA GLY A 363 -27.21 -6.15 -23.55
C GLY A 363 -27.24 -7.07 -22.32
N TYR A 364 -26.08 -7.52 -21.82
CA TYR A 364 -25.94 -8.32 -20.60
C TYR A 364 -25.00 -7.65 -19.60
N PHE A 365 -25.10 -8.07 -18.34
CA PHE A 365 -24.24 -7.59 -17.25
C PHE A 365 -23.78 -8.74 -16.35
N CYS A 366 -22.62 -8.54 -15.70
CA CYS A 366 -21.96 -9.51 -14.84
C CYS A 366 -21.49 -8.85 -13.54
N PRO A 367 -22.37 -8.78 -12.53
CA PRO A 367 -22.13 -7.98 -11.32
C PRO A 367 -21.24 -8.68 -10.30
N LEU A 368 -21.14 -10.01 -10.35
CA LEU A 368 -20.45 -10.82 -9.34
C LEU A 368 -19.20 -11.48 -9.93
N SER A 369 -18.15 -11.58 -9.11
CA SER A 369 -17.03 -12.46 -9.39
C SER A 369 -17.52 -13.90 -9.53
N GLY A 370 -17.04 -14.63 -10.53
CA GLY A 370 -17.44 -16.00 -10.77
C GLY A 370 -18.71 -16.17 -11.63
N THR A 371 -19.08 -15.15 -12.39
CA THR A 371 -20.30 -15.21 -13.22
C THR A 371 -20.18 -16.34 -14.27
N VAL A 372 -21.10 -17.30 -14.21
CA VAL A 372 -21.18 -18.40 -15.19
C VAL A 372 -21.97 -17.97 -16.42
N ARG A 373 -23.15 -17.38 -16.18
CA ARG A 373 -24.09 -16.96 -17.23
C ARG A 373 -24.38 -15.46 -17.08
N PRO A 374 -24.08 -14.63 -18.10
CA PRO A 374 -24.42 -13.21 -18.10
C PRO A 374 -25.92 -13.01 -17.94
N SER A 375 -26.31 -12.02 -17.14
CA SER A 375 -27.71 -11.66 -16.90
C SER A 375 -28.16 -10.61 -17.93
N PRO A 376 -29.33 -10.75 -18.58
CA PRO A 376 -29.84 -9.74 -19.49
C PRO A 376 -30.23 -8.47 -18.73
N CYS A 377 -30.06 -7.30 -19.35
CA CYS A 377 -30.41 -6.02 -18.71
C CYS A 377 -31.90 -5.81 -18.49
N GLY A 378 -32.75 -6.55 -19.22
CA GLY A 378 -34.18 -6.31 -19.21
C GLY A 378 -34.57 -5.11 -20.07
N ALA A 379 -35.85 -5.01 -20.38
CA ALA A 379 -36.38 -3.90 -21.15
C ALA A 379 -36.23 -2.58 -20.36
N GLY A 380 -36.06 -1.47 -21.07
CA GLY A 380 -35.82 -0.14 -20.48
C GLY A 380 -34.37 0.12 -20.09
N SER A 381 -33.48 -0.85 -20.28
CA SER A 381 -32.05 -0.72 -19.97
C SER A 381 -31.16 -1.28 -21.08
N TYR A 382 -29.94 -0.76 -21.18
CA TYR A 382 -28.92 -1.23 -22.12
C TYR A 382 -27.57 -1.39 -21.42
N SER A 383 -26.67 -2.16 -22.03
CA SER A 383 -25.27 -2.23 -21.61
C SER A 383 -24.32 -2.20 -22.80
N VAL A 384 -23.06 -1.86 -22.52
CA VAL A 384 -21.98 -1.80 -23.49
C VAL A 384 -21.07 -3.01 -23.33
N SER A 385 -20.56 -3.53 -24.45
CA SER A 385 -19.36 -4.38 -24.47
C SER A 385 -18.30 -3.64 -25.25
N VAL A 386 -17.33 -3.04 -24.57
CA VAL A 386 -16.26 -2.33 -25.27
C VAL A 386 -15.32 -3.36 -25.88
N THR A 387 -15.43 -3.55 -27.19
CA THR A 387 -14.30 -3.98 -28.02
C THR A 387 -13.82 -2.74 -28.75
N VAL A 388 -12.53 -2.49 -28.65
CA VAL A 388 -11.80 -1.29 -29.07
C VAL A 388 -12.33 -0.65 -30.36
N SER A 389 -12.58 0.66 -30.37
CA SER A 389 -12.46 1.51 -31.57
C SER A 389 -11.91 2.89 -31.22
N TYR A 390 -11.02 3.37 -32.08
CA TYR A 390 -10.14 4.53 -31.92
C TYR A 390 -10.88 5.87 -31.84
N SER A 391 -10.77 6.60 -30.71
CA SER A 391 -10.41 8.05 -30.62
C SER A 391 -10.83 8.67 -29.27
N ALA A 392 -9.86 9.36 -28.63
CA ALA A 392 -9.88 10.14 -27.36
C ALA A 392 -9.49 9.40 -26.06
N CYS A 393 -8.31 9.77 -25.49
CA CYS A 393 -7.64 9.21 -24.29
C CYS A 393 -8.27 9.62 -22.92
N PRO A 394 -7.94 8.98 -21.76
CA PRO A 394 -7.05 7.83 -21.48
C PRO A 394 -7.78 6.64 -20.73
N PRO A 395 -7.10 5.55 -20.29
CA PRO A 395 -7.58 4.18 -20.48
C PRO A 395 -8.76 3.80 -19.56
N ALA A 396 -9.88 3.41 -20.14
CA ALA A 396 -10.68 2.35 -19.54
C ALA A 396 -10.22 1.07 -20.24
N GLU A 397 -9.56 0.19 -19.48
CA GLU A 397 -9.35 -1.19 -19.90
C GLU A 397 -10.71 -1.77 -20.33
N GLY A 398 -10.71 -2.69 -21.31
CA GLY A 398 -11.91 -3.25 -21.93
C GLY A 398 -12.80 -4.04 -20.98
N GLU A 399 -13.45 -3.34 -20.05
CA GLU A 399 -14.33 -3.89 -19.04
C GLU A 399 -15.72 -4.07 -19.65
N GLY A 400 -16.22 -5.30 -19.54
CA GLY A 400 -17.63 -5.58 -19.77
C GLY A 400 -18.49 -4.80 -18.78
N SER A 401 -19.81 -4.84 -18.97
CA SER A 401 -20.69 -4.09 -18.09
C SER A 401 -20.95 -4.84 -16.77
N ALA A 402 -20.61 -4.24 -15.63
CA ALA A 402 -20.97 -4.75 -14.30
C ALA A 402 -22.44 -4.46 -13.93
N SER A 403 -23.05 -3.45 -14.55
CA SER A 403 -24.42 -3.00 -14.27
C SER A 403 -25.08 -2.39 -15.52
N CYS A 404 -26.40 -2.44 -15.58
CA CYS A 404 -27.15 -1.89 -16.72
C CYS A 404 -27.43 -0.40 -16.55
N LEU A 405 -27.45 0.32 -17.68
CA LEU A 405 -27.79 1.74 -17.73
C LEU A 405 -29.23 1.91 -18.22
N PRO A 406 -29.98 2.88 -17.69
CA PRO A 406 -31.33 3.17 -18.18
C PRO A 406 -31.26 3.67 -19.63
N CYS A 407 -32.22 3.26 -20.45
CA CYS A 407 -32.34 3.67 -21.85
C CYS A 407 -32.27 5.20 -21.98
N GLN A 408 -31.48 5.71 -22.92
CA GLN A 408 -31.24 7.14 -23.04
C GLN A 408 -32.51 7.91 -23.43
N ARG A 409 -32.61 9.18 -23.04
CA ARG A 409 -33.69 10.07 -23.51
C ARG A 409 -33.72 10.10 -25.04
N GLY A 410 -34.92 10.19 -25.61
CA GLY A 410 -35.09 10.10 -27.07
C GLY A 410 -34.92 8.69 -27.63
N HIS A 411 -34.73 7.65 -26.82
CA HIS A 411 -34.62 6.27 -27.26
C HIS A 411 -35.57 5.38 -26.45
N TYR A 412 -35.87 4.20 -26.97
CA TYR A 412 -36.63 3.17 -26.24
C TYR A 412 -35.86 1.86 -26.27
N CYS A 413 -36.06 0.99 -25.29
CA CYS A 413 -35.33 -0.27 -25.17
C CYS A 413 -36.37 -1.38 -24.95
N SER A 414 -36.99 -1.88 -26.01
CA SER A 414 -38.04 -2.91 -25.93
C SER A 414 -37.49 -4.33 -25.77
N SER A 415 -36.21 -4.54 -26.09
CA SER A 415 -35.55 -5.84 -25.94
C SER A 415 -34.90 -6.00 -24.57
N VAL A 416 -34.93 -7.23 -24.04
CA VAL A 416 -34.27 -7.60 -22.78
C VAL A 416 -32.74 -7.62 -22.86
N ALA A 417 -32.18 -7.60 -24.07
CA ALA A 417 -30.74 -7.61 -24.33
C ALA A 417 -30.37 -6.47 -25.30
N THR A 418 -30.67 -5.24 -24.92
CA THR A 418 -30.41 -4.06 -25.77
C THR A 418 -28.95 -3.63 -25.65
N SER A 419 -28.20 -3.61 -26.76
CA SER A 419 -26.86 -3.02 -26.82
C SER A 419 -26.92 -1.51 -27.04
N ARG A 420 -25.84 -0.80 -26.73
CA ARG A 420 -25.74 0.65 -27.01
C ARG A 420 -25.89 0.94 -28.50
N GLU A 421 -25.32 0.12 -29.36
CA GLU A 421 -25.39 0.26 -30.81
C GLU A 421 -26.83 0.07 -31.30
N ALA A 422 -27.52 -0.96 -30.81
CA ALA A 422 -28.93 -1.22 -31.14
C ALA A 422 -29.83 -0.08 -30.64
N MET A 423 -29.60 0.43 -29.43
CA MET A 423 -30.32 1.59 -28.90
C MET A 423 -30.17 2.80 -29.83
N LEU A 424 -28.93 3.18 -30.17
CA LEU A 424 -28.64 4.40 -30.94
C LEU A 424 -29.06 4.30 -32.42
N SER A 425 -29.04 3.11 -33.02
CA SER A 425 -29.27 2.94 -34.46
C SER A 425 -30.64 2.38 -34.84
N GLN A 426 -31.26 1.57 -33.97
CA GLN A 426 -32.49 0.84 -34.29
C GLN A 426 -33.67 1.23 -33.38
N MET A 427 -33.41 1.64 -32.14
CA MET A 427 -34.46 1.94 -31.15
C MET A 427 -34.58 3.44 -30.84
N VAL A 428 -34.53 4.24 -31.90
CA VAL A 428 -34.69 5.70 -31.86
C VAL A 428 -36.17 6.06 -31.75
N CYS A 429 -36.49 7.02 -30.87
CA CYS A 429 -37.87 7.51 -30.74
C CYS A 429 -38.36 8.15 -32.05
N PRO A 430 -39.48 7.69 -32.63
CA PRO A 430 -40.02 8.28 -33.85
C PRO A 430 -40.45 9.74 -33.67
N ALA A 431 -40.36 10.54 -34.75
CA ALA A 431 -40.83 11.92 -34.75
C ALA A 431 -42.32 12.01 -34.38
N GLY A 432 -42.69 12.99 -33.54
CA GLY A 432 -44.01 13.17 -32.95
C GLY A 432 -44.23 12.49 -31.60
N LEU A 433 -43.26 11.68 -31.13
CA LEU A 433 -43.32 10.98 -29.84
C LEU A 433 -42.18 11.46 -28.92
N HIS A 434 -42.44 11.48 -27.62
CA HIS A 434 -41.49 11.88 -26.59
C HIS A 434 -41.13 10.69 -25.68
N CYS A 435 -39.96 10.10 -25.90
CA CYS A 435 -39.46 8.97 -25.13
C CYS A 435 -38.62 9.45 -23.93
N SER A 436 -39.14 9.25 -22.72
CA SER A 436 -38.45 9.52 -21.47
C SER A 436 -37.31 8.52 -21.22
N GLN A 437 -36.39 8.88 -20.32
CA GLN A 437 -35.32 7.98 -19.90
C GLN A 437 -35.90 6.67 -19.33
N GLY A 438 -35.35 5.53 -19.74
CA GLY A 438 -35.76 4.21 -19.27
C GLY A 438 -37.02 3.63 -19.91
N LEU A 439 -37.47 4.15 -21.07
CA LEU A 439 -38.64 3.60 -21.75
C LEU A 439 -38.41 2.15 -22.20
N ASP A 440 -39.25 1.24 -21.71
CA ASP A 440 -39.09 -0.23 -21.79
C ASP A 440 -39.92 -0.90 -22.88
N ARG A 441 -40.61 -0.11 -23.70
CA ARG A 441 -41.52 -0.58 -24.72
C ARG A 441 -41.52 0.33 -25.92
N GLU A 442 -41.99 -0.18 -27.05
CA GLU A 442 -42.21 0.63 -28.23
C GLU A 442 -43.18 1.79 -27.92
N PRO A 443 -42.83 3.03 -28.30
CA PRO A 443 -43.62 4.21 -27.97
C PRO A 443 -44.96 4.16 -28.71
N GLN A 444 -46.06 4.25 -27.96
CA GLN A 444 -47.42 4.17 -28.50
C GLN A 444 -48.05 5.56 -28.64
N ARG A 445 -48.83 5.77 -29.71
CA ARG A 445 -49.53 7.04 -29.98
C ARG A 445 -50.53 7.47 -28.89
N SER A 446 -50.95 6.57 -28.00
CA SER A 446 -51.92 6.86 -26.93
C SER A 446 -51.28 7.42 -25.66
N ALA A 447 -49.97 7.22 -25.45
CA ALA A 447 -49.31 7.51 -24.17
C ALA A 447 -48.01 8.32 -24.30
N THR A 448 -47.39 8.36 -25.47
CA THR A 448 -46.03 8.88 -25.67
C THR A 448 -45.99 10.08 -26.61
N LEU A 449 -47.12 10.79 -26.77
CA LEU A 449 -47.22 11.93 -27.69
C LEU A 449 -46.31 13.08 -27.27
N CYS A 450 -45.78 13.80 -28.26
CA CYS A 450 -45.09 15.06 -28.02
C CYS A 450 -46.02 16.03 -27.24
N PRO A 451 -45.55 16.63 -26.14
CA PRO A 451 -46.38 17.53 -25.32
C PRO A 451 -46.82 18.78 -26.11
N LYS A 452 -47.97 19.35 -25.72
CA LYS A 452 -48.49 20.59 -26.32
C LYS A 452 -47.49 21.74 -26.16
N GLY A 453 -47.45 22.64 -27.14
CA GLY A 453 -46.49 23.75 -27.19
C GLY A 453 -45.06 23.33 -27.59
N PHE A 454 -44.83 22.05 -27.88
CA PHE A 454 -43.56 21.52 -28.39
C PHE A 454 -43.76 20.73 -29.69
N TYR A 455 -42.70 20.57 -30.47
CA TYR A 455 -42.57 19.62 -31.56
C TYR A 455 -41.38 18.69 -31.35
N CYS A 456 -41.49 17.44 -31.79
CA CYS A 456 -40.53 16.37 -31.54
C CYS A 456 -39.99 15.82 -32.88
N PRO A 457 -38.83 16.30 -33.38
CA PRO A 457 -38.30 15.94 -34.70
C PRO A 457 -37.72 14.52 -34.77
N GLY A 458 -37.51 13.87 -33.63
CA GLY A 458 -37.01 12.50 -33.52
C GLY A 458 -36.03 12.34 -32.38
N GLY A 459 -35.84 11.11 -31.93
CA GLY A 459 -35.03 10.73 -30.79
C GLY A 459 -33.53 11.04 -30.88
N SER A 460 -33.00 11.11 -32.10
CA SER A 460 -31.57 11.37 -32.37
C SER A 460 -31.22 12.85 -32.47
N ILE A 461 -32.18 13.76 -32.28
CA ILE A 461 -31.99 15.21 -32.36
C ILE A 461 -32.11 15.80 -30.96
N GLU A 462 -31.07 16.48 -30.48
CA GLU A 462 -31.05 17.12 -29.17
C GLU A 462 -30.98 18.65 -29.34
N PRO A 463 -31.84 19.43 -28.63
CA PRO A 463 -32.80 18.98 -27.62
C PRO A 463 -34.11 18.43 -28.22
N ASN A 464 -34.77 17.49 -27.53
CA ASN A 464 -36.10 16.94 -27.88
C ASN A 464 -36.85 16.65 -26.57
N PRO A 465 -38.03 17.22 -26.30
CA PRO A 465 -38.92 17.98 -27.20
C PRO A 465 -38.43 19.42 -27.46
N ILE A 466 -38.75 20.08 -28.58
CA ILE A 466 -38.35 21.48 -28.87
C ILE A 466 -39.56 22.41 -28.75
N PRO A 467 -39.51 23.51 -27.98
CA PRO A 467 -40.66 24.42 -27.85
C PRO A 467 -40.95 25.14 -29.15
N CYS A 468 -42.22 25.37 -29.46
CA CYS A 468 -42.60 26.26 -30.57
C CYS A 468 -42.04 27.66 -30.32
N PRO A 469 -41.34 28.28 -31.30
CA PRO A 469 -40.73 29.59 -31.12
C PRO A 469 -41.77 30.70 -30.99
N ASN A 470 -41.35 31.82 -30.39
CA ASN A 470 -42.17 33.03 -30.28
C ASN A 470 -42.77 33.42 -31.63
N GLY A 471 -44.06 33.72 -31.64
CA GLY A 471 -44.84 33.98 -32.85
C GLY A 471 -45.60 32.76 -33.36
N THR A 472 -45.37 31.58 -32.79
CA THR A 472 -46.13 30.35 -33.06
C THR A 472 -46.56 29.68 -31.76
N TYR A 473 -47.56 28.81 -31.81
CA TYR A 473 -48.06 28.06 -30.66
C TYR A 473 -48.59 26.68 -31.10
N SER A 474 -48.82 25.76 -30.14
CA SER A 474 -49.44 24.47 -30.44
C SER A 474 -50.40 24.00 -29.34
N GLY A 475 -51.69 23.98 -29.67
CA GLY A 475 -52.75 23.49 -28.77
C GLY A 475 -52.98 21.98 -28.82
N GLN A 476 -52.36 21.27 -29.77
CA GLN A 476 -52.51 19.83 -29.98
C GLN A 476 -51.20 19.09 -29.64
N PRO A 477 -51.24 17.91 -29.02
CA PRO A 477 -50.04 17.11 -28.79
C PRO A 477 -49.63 16.36 -30.08
N GLY A 478 -48.38 15.91 -30.14
CA GLY A 478 -47.89 15.01 -31.20
C GLY A 478 -47.22 15.67 -32.41
N LEU A 479 -46.88 16.96 -32.33
CA LEU A 479 -46.21 17.66 -33.43
C LEU A 479 -44.83 17.06 -33.72
N ARG A 480 -44.50 16.96 -35.00
CA ARG A 480 -43.26 16.32 -35.48
C ARG A 480 -42.21 17.34 -35.88
N GLU A 481 -42.60 18.46 -36.47
CA GLU A 481 -41.67 19.46 -37.00
C GLU A 481 -42.19 20.89 -36.82
N LEU A 482 -41.29 21.87 -36.96
CA LEU A 482 -41.58 23.29 -36.72
C LEU A 482 -42.76 23.82 -37.56
N LYS A 483 -42.96 23.31 -38.78
CA LYS A 483 -44.04 23.72 -39.68
C LYS A 483 -45.44 23.38 -39.16
N GLU A 484 -45.53 22.44 -38.23
CA GLU A 484 -46.79 22.06 -37.59
C GLU A 484 -47.16 22.99 -36.42
N CYS A 485 -46.25 23.87 -35.97
CA CYS A 485 -46.59 24.94 -35.03
C CYS A 485 -47.49 25.97 -35.74
N THR A 486 -48.61 26.31 -35.10
CA THR A 486 -49.60 27.23 -35.67
C THR A 486 -49.12 28.67 -35.49
N PRO A 487 -49.10 29.51 -36.54
CA PRO A 487 -48.73 30.92 -36.41
C PRO A 487 -49.73 31.67 -35.52
N CYS A 488 -49.23 32.60 -34.71
CA CYS A 488 -50.07 33.39 -33.82
C CYS A 488 -51.10 34.19 -34.63
N PRO A 489 -52.41 34.09 -34.33
CA PRO A 489 -53.45 34.78 -35.07
C PRO A 489 -53.33 36.31 -34.95
N ALA A 490 -53.77 37.04 -35.98
CA ALA A 490 -53.72 38.50 -35.99
C ALA A 490 -54.50 39.11 -34.80
N GLY A 491 -53.94 40.16 -34.20
CA GLY A 491 -54.49 40.82 -33.01
C GLY A 491 -54.11 40.18 -31.67
N LEU A 492 -53.41 39.05 -31.69
CA LEU A 492 -52.87 38.37 -30.51
C LEU A 492 -51.35 38.24 -30.64
N PHE A 493 -50.65 38.09 -29.51
CA PHE A 493 -49.22 37.79 -29.49
C PHE A 493 -48.95 36.48 -28.74
N CYS A 494 -47.92 35.76 -29.17
CA CYS A 494 -47.51 34.47 -28.64
C CYS A 494 -46.04 34.57 -28.18
N PHE A 495 -45.83 34.89 -26.91
CA PHE A 495 -44.52 35.19 -26.32
C PHE A 495 -44.28 34.39 -25.03
N SER A 496 -43.09 33.82 -24.88
CA SER A 496 -42.61 33.27 -23.62
C SER A 496 -41.15 33.66 -23.38
N GLN A 497 -40.82 34.09 -22.15
CA GLN A 497 -39.43 34.35 -21.74
C GLN A 497 -38.70 33.05 -21.37
N GLN A 498 -39.45 31.99 -21.03
CA GLN A 498 -38.93 30.68 -20.66
C GLN A 498 -39.70 29.57 -21.40
N PRO A 499 -39.47 29.39 -22.72
CA PRO A 499 -40.28 28.51 -23.57
C PRO A 499 -40.28 27.03 -23.15
N TRP A 500 -39.27 26.60 -22.37
CA TRP A 500 -39.13 25.23 -21.85
C TRP A 500 -39.94 24.97 -20.59
N GLU A 501 -40.18 25.99 -19.76
CA GLU A 501 -40.96 25.90 -18.52
C GLU A 501 -42.42 26.31 -18.75
N GLN A 502 -42.64 27.28 -19.64
CA GLN A 502 -43.95 27.83 -20.01
C GLN A 502 -44.12 27.73 -21.54
N PRO A 503 -44.46 26.54 -22.05
CA PRO A 503 -44.64 26.32 -23.48
C PRO A 503 -45.89 27.01 -24.02
N LEU A 504 -45.81 27.49 -25.25
CA LEU A 504 -46.90 28.20 -25.92
C LEU A 504 -47.96 27.21 -26.43
N THR A 505 -48.91 26.88 -25.57
CA THR A 505 -50.03 25.99 -25.90
C THR A 505 -51.23 26.73 -26.50
N GLU A 506 -51.32 28.03 -26.27
CA GLU A 506 -52.35 28.94 -26.77
C GLU A 506 -51.77 30.37 -26.86
N PRO A 507 -52.45 31.32 -27.55
CA PRO A 507 -51.99 32.71 -27.62
C PRO A 507 -51.88 33.36 -26.23
N THR A 508 -50.74 33.99 -25.94
CA THR A 508 -50.40 34.55 -24.62
C THR A 508 -51.31 35.70 -24.21
N GLY A 509 -51.70 36.56 -25.16
CA GLY A 509 -52.52 37.72 -24.85
C GLY A 509 -52.87 38.58 -26.06
N SER A 510 -53.71 39.58 -25.82
CA SER A 510 -54.07 40.60 -26.82
C SER A 510 -53.00 41.67 -26.94
N CYS A 511 -52.84 42.28 -28.12
CA CYS A 511 -51.85 43.33 -28.32
C CYS A 511 -52.02 44.48 -27.31
N PRO A 512 -50.91 44.98 -26.72
CA PRO A 512 -50.95 46.15 -25.85
C PRO A 512 -51.28 47.43 -26.63
N ASP A 513 -51.83 48.41 -25.93
CA ASP A 513 -52.24 49.68 -26.52
C ASP A 513 -51.05 50.43 -27.16
N GLY A 514 -51.30 51.10 -28.28
CA GLY A 514 -50.26 51.73 -29.10
C GLY A 514 -49.54 50.78 -30.06
N TYR A 515 -49.79 49.47 -30.02
CA TYR A 515 -49.16 48.45 -30.88
C TYR A 515 -50.21 47.66 -31.68
N TYR A 516 -49.82 47.12 -32.83
CA TYR A 516 -50.62 46.16 -33.60
C TYR A 516 -49.93 44.80 -33.64
N CYS A 517 -50.65 43.71 -33.95
CA CYS A 517 -50.03 42.38 -34.11
C CYS A 517 -50.47 41.76 -35.43
N PRO A 518 -49.61 41.73 -36.46
CA PRO A 518 -49.85 40.89 -37.64
C PRO A 518 -49.78 39.39 -37.27
N VAL A 519 -50.17 38.52 -38.20
CA VAL A 519 -50.04 37.06 -38.02
C VAL A 519 -48.57 36.71 -37.74
N GLY A 520 -48.32 35.87 -36.74
CA GLY A 520 -46.97 35.45 -36.36
C GLY A 520 -46.27 36.37 -35.35
N THR A 521 -47.01 37.29 -34.70
CA THR A 521 -46.41 38.22 -33.72
C THR A 521 -45.92 37.48 -32.47
N GLY A 522 -44.61 37.50 -32.27
CA GLY A 522 -43.95 36.81 -31.15
C GLY A 522 -43.71 37.64 -29.91
N GLU A 523 -43.61 38.96 -30.01
CA GLU A 523 -43.40 39.84 -28.85
C GLU A 523 -44.51 40.90 -28.77
N PRO A 524 -45.01 41.24 -27.58
CA PRO A 524 -46.14 42.15 -27.42
C PRO A 524 -45.90 43.57 -27.95
N ARG A 525 -44.65 44.06 -27.99
CA ARG A 525 -44.30 45.43 -28.39
C ARG A 525 -43.53 45.54 -29.71
N SER A 526 -43.56 44.48 -30.52
CA SER A 526 -42.75 44.37 -31.75
C SER A 526 -43.21 45.28 -32.89
N HIS A 527 -44.50 45.63 -32.97
CA HIS A 527 -45.03 46.44 -34.06
C HIS A 527 -45.73 47.71 -33.51
N PRO A 528 -44.95 48.76 -33.18
CA PRO A 528 -45.48 50.03 -32.68
C PRO A 528 -46.22 50.79 -33.79
N CYS A 529 -47.28 51.51 -33.42
CA CYS A 529 -47.88 52.50 -34.31
C CYS A 529 -46.87 53.65 -34.59
N PRO A 530 -46.63 54.03 -35.86
CA PRO A 530 -45.71 55.11 -36.20
C PRO A 530 -46.24 56.48 -35.72
N ALA A 531 -45.36 57.49 -35.67
CA ALA A 531 -45.75 58.85 -35.26
C ALA A 531 -46.84 59.42 -36.19
N GLY A 532 -47.79 60.17 -35.61
CA GLY A 532 -48.96 60.71 -36.32
C GLY A 532 -50.21 59.81 -36.28
N VAL A 533 -50.10 58.55 -35.85
CA VAL A 533 -51.22 57.62 -35.64
C VAL A 533 -51.20 57.04 -34.23
N PHE A 534 -52.35 56.65 -33.68
CA PHE A 534 -52.51 56.11 -32.32
C PHE A 534 -53.42 54.87 -32.29
N ARG A 535 -53.45 54.13 -31.16
CA ARG A 535 -54.38 52.99 -30.95
C ARG A 535 -54.73 52.79 -29.47
N ASN A 536 -56.03 52.75 -29.14
CA ASN A 536 -56.55 52.82 -27.74
C ASN A 536 -57.56 51.73 -27.33
N HIS A 537 -57.64 50.58 -28.03
CA HIS A 537 -58.35 49.38 -27.53
C HIS A 537 -58.10 48.16 -28.44
N SER A 538 -58.07 46.96 -27.85
CA SER A 538 -57.70 45.70 -28.50
C SER A 538 -58.87 44.84 -29.03
N GLN A 539 -60.12 45.27 -28.94
CA GLN A 539 -61.26 44.48 -29.43
C GLN A 539 -61.69 44.86 -30.86
N GLY A 540 -61.41 43.98 -31.83
CA GLY A 540 -62.36 43.74 -32.93
C GLY A 540 -61.93 43.93 -34.39
N HIS A 541 -60.64 44.00 -34.76
CA HIS A 541 -60.30 44.09 -36.21
C HIS A 541 -59.13 43.20 -36.66
N ARG A 542 -59.39 42.44 -37.74
CA ARG A 542 -58.40 41.74 -38.58
C ARG A 542 -57.56 42.78 -39.34
N GLY A 543 -56.26 42.89 -39.03
CA GLY A 543 -55.27 43.49 -39.92
C GLY A 543 -55.00 45.01 -39.78
N GLU A 544 -53.71 45.33 -39.60
CA GLU A 544 -52.95 46.51 -40.06
C GLU A 544 -53.23 47.97 -39.61
N LEU A 545 -54.40 48.41 -39.14
CA LEU A 545 -54.63 49.88 -39.10
C LEU A 545 -54.43 50.55 -37.72
N CYS A 546 -53.39 51.38 -37.61
CA CYS A 546 -53.29 52.47 -36.62
C CYS A 546 -54.13 53.66 -37.10
N VAL A 547 -54.82 54.38 -36.19
CA VAL A 547 -55.76 55.46 -36.57
C VAL A 547 -55.11 56.85 -36.50
N PRO A 548 -55.41 57.80 -37.40
CA PRO A 548 -54.81 59.14 -37.41
C PRO A 548 -55.13 59.93 -36.13
N CYS A 549 -54.14 60.71 -35.67
CA CYS A 549 -54.24 61.51 -34.45
C CYS A 549 -55.33 62.59 -34.59
N PRO A 550 -56.24 62.73 -33.61
CA PRO A 550 -57.33 63.71 -33.68
C PRO A 550 -56.82 65.16 -33.56
N PRO A 551 -57.48 66.13 -34.21
CA PRO A 551 -57.07 67.54 -34.21
C PRO A 551 -57.01 68.13 -32.80
N GLY A 552 -55.99 68.97 -32.54
CA GLY A 552 -55.73 69.57 -31.23
C GLY A 552 -54.93 68.68 -30.25
N ARG A 553 -54.52 67.49 -30.69
CA ARG A 553 -53.65 66.57 -29.96
C ARG A 553 -52.49 66.14 -30.86
N TYR A 554 -51.33 65.87 -30.27
CA TYR A 554 -50.13 65.46 -30.98
C TYR A 554 -49.70 64.07 -30.52
N CYS A 555 -49.49 63.19 -31.50
CA CYS A 555 -49.05 61.80 -31.33
C CYS A 555 -47.60 61.71 -31.81
N GLY A 556 -46.67 62.26 -31.02
CA GLY A 556 -45.27 62.47 -31.41
C GLY A 556 -44.31 61.31 -31.19
N SER A 557 -44.71 60.33 -30.39
CA SER A 557 -43.90 59.17 -30.06
C SER A 557 -44.40 57.92 -30.78
N LEU A 558 -43.48 57.01 -31.08
CA LEU A 558 -43.85 55.64 -31.48
C LEU A 558 -44.73 55.01 -30.40
N ALA A 559 -45.71 54.21 -30.83
CA ALA A 559 -46.70 53.54 -29.98
C ALA A 559 -47.54 54.47 -29.10
N THR A 560 -47.98 55.61 -29.65
CA THR A 560 -48.92 56.49 -28.96
C THR A 560 -50.24 55.75 -28.71
N HIS A 561 -50.60 55.57 -27.44
CA HIS A 561 -51.90 55.01 -27.02
C HIS A 561 -52.85 56.10 -26.50
N THR A 562 -52.30 57.17 -25.92
CA THR A 562 -53.05 58.35 -25.45
C THR A 562 -52.52 59.63 -26.12
N PRO A 563 -53.31 60.29 -27.00
CA PRO A 563 -52.87 61.52 -27.69
C PRO A 563 -52.69 62.70 -26.71
N THR A 564 -51.49 63.29 -26.69
CA THR A 564 -51.09 64.36 -25.76
C THR A 564 -51.52 65.74 -26.27
N VAL A 565 -51.93 66.64 -25.37
CA VAL A 565 -52.30 68.03 -25.75
C VAL A 565 -51.03 68.86 -25.91
N CYS A 566 -50.89 69.60 -27.01
CA CYS A 566 -49.72 70.43 -27.28
C CYS A 566 -49.62 71.62 -26.30
N PRO A 567 -48.49 71.83 -25.61
CA PRO A 567 -48.10 73.13 -25.07
C PRO A 567 -47.32 73.92 -26.13
N GLN A 568 -47.45 75.25 -26.14
CA GLN A 568 -46.83 76.13 -27.13
C GLN A 568 -45.29 76.06 -27.16
N GLY A 569 -44.73 75.85 -28.36
CA GLY A 569 -43.46 76.43 -28.82
C GLY A 569 -42.14 75.72 -28.47
N SER A 570 -41.60 74.89 -29.38
CA SER A 570 -40.16 74.75 -29.75
C SER A 570 -39.90 73.41 -30.47
N SER A 571 -39.16 73.44 -31.59
CA SER A 571 -38.84 72.26 -32.44
C SER A 571 -37.32 72.09 -32.66
N VAL A 572 -36.68 71.35 -31.75
CA VAL A 572 -35.34 70.71 -31.82
C VAL A 572 -34.22 71.40 -31.00
N PRO A 573 -33.99 70.98 -29.74
CA PRO A 573 -32.73 71.22 -29.02
C PRO A 573 -31.61 70.28 -29.49
N THR A 574 -30.38 70.78 -29.66
CA THR A 574 -29.20 69.96 -29.98
C THR A 574 -28.67 69.33 -28.70
N ALA A 575 -28.78 68.02 -28.59
CA ALA A 575 -28.40 67.24 -27.42
C ALA A 575 -26.88 66.98 -27.38
N CYS A 576 -26.28 66.89 -26.18
CA CYS A 576 -24.89 66.43 -26.02
C CYS A 576 -24.70 65.06 -26.68
N GLU A 577 -23.61 64.90 -27.42
CA GLU A 577 -23.28 63.69 -28.16
C GLU A 577 -22.90 62.51 -27.24
N GLU A 578 -23.07 61.27 -27.73
CA GLU A 578 -22.87 60.06 -26.95
C GLU A 578 -21.43 59.93 -26.42
N GLY A 579 -21.29 59.58 -25.14
CA GLY A 579 -20.01 59.61 -24.40
C GLY A 579 -19.73 60.96 -23.69
N THR A 580 -20.65 61.93 -23.75
CA THR A 580 -20.62 63.19 -22.98
C THR A 580 -21.95 63.46 -22.28
N TYR A 581 -21.95 64.28 -21.22
CA TYR A 581 -23.14 64.69 -20.49
C TYR A 581 -23.09 66.20 -20.12
N GLY A 582 -24.26 66.82 -19.95
CA GLY A 582 -24.41 68.22 -19.54
C GLY A 582 -25.14 68.34 -18.20
N ASP A 583 -24.42 68.61 -17.13
CA ASP A 583 -24.94 68.74 -15.76
C ASP A 583 -25.69 70.05 -15.49
N ARG A 584 -25.75 70.96 -16.48
CA ARG A 584 -26.45 72.24 -16.41
C ARG A 584 -27.35 72.47 -17.63
N PRO A 585 -28.54 73.06 -17.46
CA PRO A 585 -29.43 73.41 -18.57
C PRO A 585 -28.89 74.60 -19.39
N ALA A 586 -29.29 74.68 -20.66
CA ALA A 586 -28.99 75.79 -21.59
C ALA A 586 -27.50 75.98 -21.96
N LEU A 587 -26.77 74.88 -22.18
CA LEU A 587 -25.42 74.91 -22.78
C LEU A 587 -25.46 75.62 -24.14
N GLN A 588 -24.55 76.57 -24.35
CA GLN A 588 -24.56 77.41 -25.56
C GLN A 588 -23.87 76.72 -26.75
N SER A 589 -23.18 75.61 -26.52
CA SER A 589 -22.41 74.87 -27.53
C SER A 589 -22.15 73.42 -27.10
N ALA A 590 -22.00 72.51 -28.08
CA ALA A 590 -21.67 71.10 -27.85
C ALA A 590 -20.30 70.88 -27.19
N PHE A 591 -19.39 71.86 -27.25
CA PHE A 591 -18.09 71.81 -26.58
C PHE A 591 -18.16 71.98 -25.05
N GLU A 592 -19.29 72.43 -24.53
CA GLU A 592 -19.53 72.55 -23.08
C GLU A 592 -20.01 71.23 -22.47
N CYS A 593 -20.20 70.18 -23.27
CA CYS A 593 -20.56 68.84 -22.79
C CYS A 593 -19.35 68.17 -22.11
N THR A 594 -19.54 67.74 -20.87
CA THR A 594 -18.48 67.11 -20.08
C THR A 594 -18.30 65.65 -20.52
N PRO A 595 -17.08 65.21 -20.87
CA PRO A 595 -16.83 63.82 -21.22
C PRO A 595 -17.02 62.92 -20.01
N CYS A 596 -17.56 61.73 -20.24
CA CYS A 596 -17.79 60.78 -19.15
C CYS A 596 -16.43 60.28 -18.64
N GLY A 597 -16.19 60.52 -17.35
CA GLY A 597 -14.92 60.29 -16.69
C GLY A 597 -14.50 58.82 -16.71
N TRP A 598 -13.23 58.56 -16.34
CA TRP A 598 -12.69 57.20 -16.34
C TRP A 598 -13.51 56.32 -15.38
N GLY A 599 -13.79 55.08 -15.78
CA GLY A 599 -14.65 54.16 -15.00
C GLY A 599 -16.17 54.40 -15.14
N LYS A 600 -16.61 55.40 -15.92
CA LYS A 600 -18.03 55.69 -16.18
C LYS A 600 -18.33 55.74 -17.68
N TYR A 601 -19.57 55.49 -18.05
CA TYR A 601 -20.03 55.55 -19.45
C TYR A 601 -21.31 56.37 -19.60
N CYS A 602 -21.55 56.87 -20.81
CA CYS A 602 -22.76 57.60 -21.18
C CYS A 602 -23.35 57.05 -22.47
N SER A 603 -24.50 56.40 -22.35
CA SER A 603 -25.22 55.74 -23.43
C SER A 603 -26.33 56.64 -23.97
N GLY A 604 -26.38 56.84 -25.28
CA GLY A 604 -27.29 57.79 -25.93
C GLY A 604 -26.90 59.27 -25.79
N VAL A 605 -27.72 60.13 -26.40
CA VAL A 605 -27.50 61.59 -26.50
C VAL A 605 -28.29 62.37 -25.45
N GLY A 606 -27.81 63.55 -25.05
CA GLY A 606 -28.54 64.50 -24.19
C GLY A 606 -28.58 64.13 -22.71
N ARG A 607 -27.60 63.37 -22.23
CA ARG A 607 -27.52 62.97 -20.82
C ARG A 607 -27.17 64.13 -19.91
N THR A 608 -27.80 64.20 -18.74
CA THR A 608 -27.50 65.19 -17.70
C THR A 608 -26.61 64.67 -16.58
N GLU A 609 -26.40 63.35 -16.53
CA GLU A 609 -25.43 62.67 -15.66
C GLU A 609 -24.88 61.42 -16.37
N PRO A 610 -23.76 60.83 -15.89
CA PRO A 610 -23.28 59.56 -16.40
C PRO A 610 -24.33 58.44 -16.33
N SER A 611 -24.47 57.64 -17.39
CA SER A 611 -25.46 56.55 -17.44
C SER A 611 -25.19 55.44 -16.42
N GLY A 612 -23.94 55.27 -16.03
CA GLY A 612 -23.53 54.30 -15.03
C GLY A 612 -22.02 54.12 -14.97
N VAL A 613 -21.60 53.16 -14.16
CA VAL A 613 -20.22 52.67 -14.08
C VAL A 613 -20.00 51.54 -15.08
N CYS A 614 -18.74 51.29 -15.48
CA CYS A 614 -18.42 50.13 -16.31
C CYS A 614 -18.80 48.83 -15.59
N GLU A 615 -19.22 47.84 -16.37
CA GLU A 615 -19.60 46.52 -15.87
C GLU A 615 -18.38 45.76 -15.35
N GLU A 616 -18.59 44.81 -14.44
CA GLU A 616 -17.50 43.96 -13.95
C GLU A 616 -16.81 43.21 -15.11
N GLY A 617 -15.49 43.07 -15.03
CA GLY A 617 -14.71 42.47 -16.11
C GLY A 617 -14.40 43.44 -17.27
N PHE A 618 -14.88 44.69 -17.20
CA PHE A 618 -14.59 45.74 -18.18
C PHE A 618 -14.04 47.02 -17.52
N TYR A 619 -13.24 47.78 -18.27
CA TYR A 619 -12.72 49.09 -17.85
C TYR A 619 -13.00 50.15 -18.93
N CYS A 620 -13.33 51.37 -18.48
CA CYS A 620 -13.64 52.48 -19.38
C CYS A 620 -12.54 53.53 -19.34
N ARG A 621 -11.90 53.74 -20.50
CA ARG A 621 -11.15 54.96 -20.80
C ARG A 621 -12.17 56.06 -21.11
N GLY A 622 -11.90 57.31 -20.70
CA GLY A 622 -12.87 58.41 -20.77
C GLY A 622 -13.58 58.56 -22.13
N ARG A 623 -14.83 59.06 -22.10
CA ARG A 623 -15.80 59.07 -23.23
C ARG A 623 -16.34 57.68 -23.64
N ALA A 624 -16.41 56.73 -22.70
CA ALA A 624 -17.04 55.42 -22.98
C ALA A 624 -18.55 55.55 -23.24
N ARG A 625 -19.04 54.84 -24.26
CA ARG A 625 -20.44 54.89 -24.74
C ARG A 625 -21.30 53.73 -24.23
N SER A 626 -20.67 52.68 -23.70
CA SER A 626 -21.31 51.47 -23.18
C SER A 626 -20.62 51.02 -21.89
N ALA A 627 -21.32 50.27 -21.06
CA ALA A 627 -20.77 49.61 -19.87
C ALA A 627 -19.70 48.56 -20.22
N THR A 628 -19.76 48.02 -21.45
CA THR A 628 -18.86 47.01 -22.03
C THR A 628 -18.19 47.50 -23.31
N PRO A 629 -17.30 48.51 -23.24
CA PRO A 629 -16.73 49.12 -24.43
C PRO A 629 -15.83 48.15 -25.21
N ALA A 630 -15.87 48.23 -26.55
CA ALA A 630 -14.98 47.45 -27.42
C ALA A 630 -13.51 47.81 -27.13
N GLY A 631 -12.69 46.81 -26.79
CA GLY A 631 -11.31 47.01 -26.33
C GLY A 631 -11.16 47.36 -24.83
N GLY A 632 -12.27 47.41 -24.08
CA GLY A 632 -12.30 47.60 -22.63
C GLY A 632 -12.43 46.31 -21.83
N LEU A 633 -12.32 45.14 -22.46
CA LEU A 633 -12.31 43.86 -21.75
C LEU A 633 -11.04 43.77 -20.88
N CYS A 634 -11.18 43.32 -19.63
CA CYS A 634 -10.04 43.22 -18.72
C CYS A 634 -8.99 42.23 -19.27
N PRO A 635 -7.72 42.64 -19.47
CA PRO A 635 -6.70 41.78 -20.03
C PRO A 635 -6.27 40.68 -19.05
N THR A 636 -5.67 39.61 -19.57
CA THR A 636 -5.07 38.52 -18.77
C THR A 636 -4.05 39.08 -17.77
N GLY A 637 -3.96 38.46 -16.60
CA GLY A 637 -3.09 38.91 -15.49
C GLY A 637 -3.67 40.05 -14.66
N SER A 638 -4.82 40.62 -15.05
CA SER A 638 -5.48 41.73 -14.34
C SER A 638 -6.98 41.49 -14.13
N PHE A 639 -7.57 42.17 -13.15
CA PHE A 639 -9.00 42.16 -12.86
C PHE A 639 -9.57 43.59 -12.79
N CYS A 640 -10.87 43.71 -13.05
CA CYS A 640 -11.57 44.98 -13.25
C CYS A 640 -12.91 44.94 -12.48
N PRO A 641 -12.97 45.42 -11.21
CA PRO A 641 -14.23 45.58 -10.49
C PRO A 641 -15.14 46.64 -11.16
N PRO A 642 -16.44 46.68 -10.80
CA PRO A 642 -17.37 47.68 -11.33
C PRO A 642 -16.81 49.10 -11.22
N GLY A 643 -16.83 49.85 -12.33
CA GLY A 643 -16.30 51.21 -12.39
C GLY A 643 -14.79 51.34 -12.54
N SER A 644 -14.09 50.30 -13.01
CA SER A 644 -12.65 50.35 -13.24
C SER A 644 -12.24 51.34 -14.33
N ALA A 645 -11.35 52.27 -13.97
CA ALA A 645 -10.71 53.20 -14.90
C ALA A 645 -9.55 52.56 -15.67
N LEU A 646 -8.80 51.68 -15.00
CA LEU A 646 -7.69 50.91 -15.56
C LEU A 646 -7.75 49.47 -15.01
N PRO A 647 -7.19 48.47 -15.73
CA PRO A 647 -7.02 47.12 -15.20
C PRO A 647 -6.15 47.10 -13.94
N SER A 648 -6.61 46.39 -12.91
CA SER A 648 -5.84 46.19 -11.68
C SER A 648 -5.08 44.87 -11.76
N PRO A 649 -3.75 44.84 -11.59
CA PRO A 649 -2.98 43.62 -11.76
C PRO A 649 -3.30 42.60 -10.65
N CYS A 650 -3.32 41.31 -10.99
CA CYS A 650 -3.42 40.24 -10.00
C CYS A 650 -2.26 40.36 -8.99
N PRO A 651 -2.53 40.15 -7.69
CA PRO A 651 -1.53 40.30 -6.65
C PRO A 651 -0.41 39.25 -6.76
N PRO A 652 0.79 39.50 -6.21
CA PRO A 652 1.87 38.51 -6.16
C PRO A 652 1.42 37.17 -5.56
N GLY A 653 1.95 36.06 -6.08
CA GLY A 653 1.52 34.71 -5.68
C GLY A 653 0.23 34.25 -6.38
N THR A 654 -0.29 35.03 -7.32
CA THR A 654 -1.39 34.67 -8.21
C THR A 654 -1.08 35.00 -9.66
N PHE A 655 -1.78 34.34 -10.59
CA PHE A 655 -1.71 34.58 -12.02
C PHE A 655 -3.10 34.39 -12.66
N SER A 656 -3.30 34.88 -13.87
CA SER A 656 -4.51 34.57 -14.64
C SER A 656 -4.24 34.60 -16.15
N ASN A 657 -4.60 33.52 -16.83
CA ASN A 657 -4.61 33.45 -18.28
C ASN A 657 -5.98 33.81 -18.90
N ASN A 658 -6.97 34.16 -18.07
CA ASN A 658 -8.32 34.47 -18.53
C ASN A 658 -8.53 35.98 -18.61
N THR A 659 -9.18 36.44 -19.68
CA THR A 659 -9.67 37.83 -19.83
C THR A 659 -11.01 38.01 -19.12
N GLY A 660 -11.37 39.24 -18.77
CA GLY A 660 -12.69 39.59 -18.23
C GLY A 660 -12.87 39.30 -16.74
N LEU A 661 -11.78 39.20 -15.97
CA LEU A 661 -11.86 39.04 -14.51
C LEU A 661 -12.50 40.28 -13.86
N GLY A 662 -13.52 40.08 -13.03
CA GLY A 662 -14.21 41.13 -12.29
C GLY A 662 -13.64 41.39 -10.89
N ASN A 663 -12.94 40.44 -10.28
CA ASN A 663 -12.42 40.59 -8.92
C ASN A 663 -11.06 39.90 -8.69
N ALA A 664 -10.37 40.31 -7.63
CA ALA A 664 -9.05 39.78 -7.26
C ALA A 664 -9.08 38.29 -6.83
N LEU A 665 -10.22 37.78 -6.36
CA LEU A 665 -10.39 36.39 -5.92
C LEU A 665 -10.49 35.41 -7.11
N GLN A 666 -10.81 35.91 -8.30
CA GLN A 666 -10.79 35.14 -9.54
C GLN A 666 -9.36 34.95 -10.10
N CYS A 667 -8.35 35.61 -9.52
CA CYS A 667 -6.95 35.32 -9.83
C CYS A 667 -6.57 33.94 -9.27
N VAL A 668 -5.93 33.11 -10.09
CA VAL A 668 -5.57 31.74 -9.74
C VAL A 668 -4.29 31.76 -8.90
N ARG A 669 -4.30 31.09 -7.74
CA ARG A 669 -3.10 30.94 -6.91
C ARG A 669 -2.04 30.13 -7.65
N CYS A 670 -0.76 30.50 -7.51
CA CYS A 670 0.32 29.71 -8.11
C CYS A 670 0.24 28.26 -7.61
N PRO A 671 0.32 27.26 -8.50
CA PRO A 671 0.23 25.87 -8.10
C PRO A 671 1.42 25.48 -7.22
N PRO A 672 1.26 24.48 -6.32
CA PRO A 672 2.38 23.93 -5.56
C PRO A 672 3.52 23.50 -6.48
N GLY A 673 4.76 23.77 -6.07
CA GLY A 673 5.96 23.56 -6.88
C GLY A 673 6.35 24.75 -7.79
N PHE A 674 5.49 25.76 -7.94
CA PHE A 674 5.75 26.94 -8.78
C PHE A 674 5.60 28.24 -7.97
N TYR A 675 6.26 29.30 -8.45
CA TYR A 675 6.13 30.64 -7.90
C TYR A 675 5.70 31.65 -8.97
N CYS A 676 5.01 32.71 -8.55
CA CYS A 676 4.69 33.85 -9.41
C CYS A 676 5.24 35.13 -8.76
N SER A 677 6.37 35.61 -9.27
CA SER A 677 7.01 36.84 -8.80
C SER A 677 6.37 38.06 -9.45
N GLY A 678 6.27 39.17 -8.72
CA GLY A 678 5.67 40.40 -9.23
C GLY A 678 4.15 40.32 -9.37
N SER A 679 3.57 41.34 -10.01
CA SER A 679 2.14 41.45 -10.30
C SER A 679 1.88 41.34 -11.80
N ASN A 680 0.63 41.13 -12.19
CA ASN A 680 0.22 40.98 -13.60
C ASN A 680 0.72 39.71 -14.31
N ASN A 681 0.85 38.61 -13.58
CA ASN A 681 1.29 37.33 -14.15
C ASN A 681 0.18 36.67 -14.99
N THR A 682 0.50 36.31 -16.22
CA THR A 682 -0.41 35.55 -17.11
C THR A 682 -0.16 34.03 -17.03
N SER A 683 1.00 33.63 -16.53
CA SER A 683 1.39 32.25 -16.21
C SER A 683 2.29 32.24 -14.96
N PRO A 684 2.53 31.07 -14.32
CA PRO A 684 3.56 30.96 -13.30
C PRO A 684 4.92 31.44 -13.82
N THR A 685 5.70 32.13 -12.99
CA THR A 685 7.03 32.65 -13.38
C THR A 685 8.01 31.52 -13.60
N GLY A 686 7.98 30.51 -12.74
CA GLY A 686 8.88 29.36 -12.85
C GLY A 686 8.70 28.34 -11.73
N PRO A 687 9.41 27.20 -11.82
CA PRO A 687 9.45 26.21 -10.75
C PRO A 687 10.25 26.73 -9.53
N CYS A 688 9.94 26.19 -8.35
CA CYS A 688 10.71 26.43 -7.13
C CYS A 688 12.17 25.98 -7.32
N SER A 689 13.13 26.72 -6.75
CA SER A 689 14.56 26.42 -6.88
C SER A 689 14.93 25.10 -6.18
N PRO A 690 15.90 24.33 -6.69
CA PRO A 690 16.40 23.14 -5.99
C PRO A 690 16.92 23.52 -4.60
N GLY A 691 16.69 22.66 -3.60
CA GLY A 691 16.96 22.97 -2.20
C GLY A 691 15.81 23.70 -1.49
N TYR A 692 14.81 24.18 -2.22
CA TYR A 692 13.61 24.81 -1.68
C TYR A 692 12.34 24.12 -2.19
N TYR A 693 11.22 24.31 -1.50
CA TYR A 693 9.91 23.85 -1.94
C TYR A 693 8.82 24.90 -1.73
N CYS A 694 7.82 24.86 -2.60
CA CYS A 694 6.75 25.85 -2.67
C CYS A 694 5.39 25.16 -2.46
N THR A 695 4.67 25.45 -1.39
CA THR A 695 3.40 24.77 -1.05
C THR A 695 2.18 25.33 -1.80
N GLY A 696 2.37 26.42 -2.56
CA GLY A 696 1.34 27.11 -3.34
C GLY A 696 1.29 28.60 -2.99
N ALA A 697 0.75 29.40 -3.91
CA ALA A 697 0.70 30.87 -3.81
C ALA A 697 2.07 31.53 -3.51
N SER A 698 3.17 30.88 -3.91
CA SER A 698 4.51 31.41 -3.62
C SER A 698 4.83 32.62 -4.50
N VAL A 699 5.41 33.65 -3.89
CA VAL A 699 5.93 34.85 -4.57
C VAL A 699 7.40 34.73 -4.97
N SER A 700 8.08 33.69 -4.48
CA SER A 700 9.53 33.51 -4.58
C SER A 700 9.90 32.04 -4.83
N PRO A 701 10.98 31.75 -5.58
CA PRO A 701 11.44 30.38 -5.79
C PRO A 701 12.06 29.72 -4.54
N VAL A 702 12.21 30.44 -3.42
CA VAL A 702 12.89 29.98 -2.21
C VAL A 702 11.99 30.04 -0.95
N GLN A 703 10.72 29.66 -1.08
CA GLN A 703 9.71 29.82 -0.02
C GLN A 703 10.05 29.07 1.27
N TYR A 704 10.30 27.77 1.17
CA TYR A 704 10.70 26.93 2.30
C TYR A 704 11.97 26.17 1.96
N GLU A 705 12.96 26.25 2.83
CA GLU A 705 14.23 25.55 2.70
C GLU A 705 14.07 24.08 3.12
N ALA A 706 14.66 23.15 2.36
CA ALA A 706 14.74 21.76 2.76
C ALA A 706 15.57 21.62 4.06
N GLU A 707 15.00 20.97 5.07
CA GLU A 707 15.69 20.74 6.34
C GLU A 707 16.76 19.63 6.22
N GLU A 708 17.61 19.52 7.24
CA GLU A 708 18.61 18.45 7.29
C GLU A 708 17.95 17.06 7.15
N GLY A 709 18.64 16.15 6.49
CA GLY A 709 18.14 14.83 6.13
C GLY A 709 17.12 14.82 4.99
N HIS A 710 16.76 15.97 4.42
CA HIS A 710 15.83 16.09 3.31
C HIS A 710 16.46 16.79 2.11
N PHE A 711 15.89 16.57 0.93
CA PHE A 711 16.29 17.22 -0.30
C PHE A 711 15.06 17.62 -1.13
N THR A 712 15.22 18.59 -2.03
CA THR A 712 14.17 18.98 -2.98
C THR A 712 14.73 19.25 -4.36
N ARG A 713 14.10 18.65 -5.37
CA ARG A 713 14.43 18.97 -6.78
C ARG A 713 13.71 20.25 -7.22
N ALA A 714 14.13 20.79 -8.36
CA ALA A 714 13.43 21.93 -8.97
C ALA A 714 11.95 21.58 -9.17
N GLY A 715 11.06 22.49 -8.76
CA GLY A 715 9.61 22.28 -8.85
C GLY A 715 8.98 21.49 -7.70
N ALA A 716 9.70 21.26 -6.59
CA ALA A 716 9.16 20.51 -5.46
C ALA A 716 8.06 21.29 -4.70
N SER A 717 6.99 20.58 -4.34
CA SER A 717 5.90 21.10 -3.51
C SER A 717 6.02 20.75 -2.02
N ARG A 718 6.95 19.85 -1.67
CA ARG A 718 7.32 19.44 -0.31
C ARG A 718 8.77 18.93 -0.28
N ALA A 719 9.38 18.89 0.90
CA ALA A 719 10.67 18.25 1.12
C ALA A 719 10.57 16.72 1.14
N GLU A 720 11.49 16.04 0.47
CA GLU A 720 11.58 14.57 0.46
C GLU A 720 12.72 14.10 1.38
N PRO A 721 12.51 13.06 2.22
CA PRO A 721 13.57 12.52 3.05
C PRO A 721 14.62 11.80 2.20
N CYS A 722 15.89 11.90 2.58
CA CYS A 722 16.96 11.18 1.90
C CYS A 722 16.73 9.66 1.93
N PRO A 723 16.86 8.95 0.79
CA PRO A 723 16.69 7.50 0.72
C PRO A 723 17.82 6.74 1.45
N PHE A 724 17.61 5.44 1.70
CA PHE A 724 18.63 4.55 2.26
C PHE A 724 19.96 4.66 1.49
N GLY A 725 21.08 4.60 2.21
CA GLY A 725 22.42 4.70 1.60
C GLY A 725 22.84 6.15 1.31
N THR A 726 21.99 7.14 1.61
CA THR A 726 22.29 8.57 1.43
C THR A 726 21.92 9.37 2.68
N PHE A 727 22.51 10.57 2.81
CA PHE A 727 22.28 11.48 3.94
C PHE A 727 22.42 12.94 3.47
N GLN A 728 21.96 13.90 4.27
CA GLN A 728 22.15 15.31 3.95
C GLN A 728 22.33 16.14 5.23
N PRO A 729 23.56 16.58 5.57
CA PRO A 729 23.81 17.34 6.79
C PRO A 729 23.54 18.84 6.65
N ALA A 730 23.45 19.37 5.43
CA ALA A 730 23.22 20.78 5.18
C ALA A 730 21.75 21.05 4.81
N ARG A 731 21.24 22.22 5.20
CA ARG A 731 19.92 22.70 4.76
C ARG A 731 20.00 23.22 3.31
N GLY A 732 18.85 23.26 2.65
CA GLY A 732 18.72 23.91 1.35
C GLY A 732 19.34 23.12 0.19
N GLN A 733 19.39 21.79 0.28
CA GLN A 733 20.10 20.96 -0.70
C GLN A 733 19.18 20.29 -1.71
N GLY A 734 19.64 20.30 -2.98
CA GLY A 734 18.89 19.75 -4.11
C GLY A 734 19.02 18.24 -4.30
N PHE A 735 19.94 17.60 -3.56
CA PHE A 735 20.27 16.19 -3.64
C PHE A 735 20.82 15.68 -2.30
N CYS A 736 20.79 14.37 -2.11
CA CYS A 736 21.41 13.72 -0.96
C CYS A 736 22.83 13.25 -1.30
N LEU A 737 23.72 13.31 -0.31
CA LEU A 737 25.09 12.82 -0.39
C LEU A 737 25.11 11.31 -0.15
N GLU A 738 26.01 10.59 -0.83
CA GLU A 738 26.25 9.17 -0.54
C GLU A 738 26.76 8.97 0.89
N CYS A 739 26.33 7.87 1.53
CA CYS A 739 26.78 7.54 2.87
C CYS A 739 28.32 7.43 2.90
N PRO A 740 29.01 8.17 3.79
CA PRO A 740 30.46 8.14 3.84
C PRO A 740 30.94 6.79 4.38
N ARG A 741 32.16 6.41 4.02
CA ARG A 741 32.82 5.22 4.57
C ARG A 741 32.87 5.28 6.11
N GLY A 742 32.77 4.13 6.76
CA GLY A 742 32.72 4.02 8.21
C GLY A 742 31.39 4.44 8.84
N HIS A 743 30.39 4.80 8.04
CA HIS A 743 29.06 5.21 8.50
C HIS A 743 27.95 4.35 7.88
N LEU A 744 26.82 4.27 8.58
CA LEU A 744 25.70 3.41 8.22
C LEU A 744 24.43 4.23 7.94
N CYS A 745 23.89 4.15 6.73
CA CYS A 745 22.67 4.85 6.35
C CYS A 745 21.49 3.88 6.21
N ASN A 746 21.03 3.35 7.34
CA ASN A 746 20.00 2.31 7.44
C ASN A 746 18.57 2.83 7.65
N ARG A 747 18.34 4.13 7.55
CA ARG A 747 17.02 4.79 7.69
C ARG A 747 16.93 5.95 6.71
N THR A 748 15.72 6.30 6.30
CA THR A 748 15.46 7.49 5.48
C THR A 748 15.53 8.76 6.33
N GLY A 749 15.84 9.92 5.73
CA GLY A 749 15.80 11.19 6.42
C GLY A 749 17.03 11.48 7.30
N LEU A 750 18.17 10.85 7.02
CA LEU A 750 19.37 10.98 7.86
C LEU A 750 20.08 12.32 7.61
N ALA A 751 20.10 13.17 8.64
CA ALA A 751 20.96 14.36 8.70
C ALA A 751 22.40 14.00 9.07
N ARG A 752 22.56 13.13 10.09
CA ARG A 752 23.86 12.65 10.57
C ARG A 752 23.86 11.12 10.63
N PRO A 753 24.62 10.44 9.76
CA PRO A 753 24.63 8.98 9.75
C PRO A 753 25.36 8.45 10.99
N PRO A 754 24.87 7.37 11.62
CA PRO A 754 25.58 6.71 12.71
C PRO A 754 26.88 6.06 12.23
N LEU A 755 27.86 5.95 13.13
CA LEU A 755 29.09 5.19 12.89
C LEU A 755 28.79 3.70 12.69
N CYS A 756 29.61 3.03 11.88
CA CYS A 756 29.52 1.59 11.69
C CYS A 756 29.70 0.87 13.03
N PRO A 757 28.80 -0.08 13.39
CA PRO A 757 28.89 -0.78 14.67
C PRO A 757 30.16 -1.63 14.76
N PRO A 758 30.65 -1.93 15.97
CA PRO A 758 31.83 -2.76 16.11
C PRO A 758 31.53 -4.19 15.64
N GLY A 759 32.57 -4.92 15.24
CA GLY A 759 32.50 -6.21 14.55
C GLY A 759 32.14 -6.07 13.07
N HIS A 760 31.91 -4.85 12.57
CA HIS A 760 31.46 -4.61 11.20
C HIS A 760 32.27 -3.50 10.53
N PHE A 761 32.30 -3.53 9.19
CA PHE A 761 32.79 -2.44 8.36
C PHE A 761 31.70 -1.97 7.38
N CYS A 762 31.76 -0.70 7.01
CA CYS A 762 30.76 -0.03 6.17
C CYS A 762 31.48 0.74 5.05
N PRO A 763 31.54 0.16 3.83
CA PRO A 763 31.97 0.88 2.63
C PRO A 763 31.06 2.09 2.31
N ALA A 764 31.47 2.93 1.36
CA ALA A 764 30.62 4.04 0.90
C ALA A 764 29.26 3.54 0.39
N GLY A 765 28.18 4.24 0.74
CA GLY A 765 26.80 3.88 0.36
C GLY A 765 26.18 2.73 1.17
N SER A 766 26.79 2.31 2.29
CA SER A 766 26.29 1.16 3.07
C SER A 766 24.91 1.39 3.69
N THR A 767 23.96 0.52 3.35
CA THR A 767 22.63 0.42 3.97
C THR A 767 22.57 -0.62 5.08
N LEU A 768 23.50 -1.58 5.07
CA LEU A 768 23.64 -2.67 6.03
C LEU A 768 25.11 -2.77 6.46
N PRO A 769 25.41 -3.04 7.75
CA PRO A 769 26.79 -3.23 8.19
C PRO A 769 27.33 -4.58 7.72
N HIS A 770 28.55 -4.62 7.18
CA HIS A 770 29.20 -5.86 6.74
C HIS A 770 30.01 -6.48 7.88
N LEU A 771 29.76 -7.75 8.18
CA LEU A 771 30.47 -8.48 9.24
C LEU A 771 31.97 -8.62 8.91
N CYS A 772 32.83 -8.47 9.92
CA CYS A 772 34.22 -8.89 9.81
C CYS A 772 34.32 -10.41 9.56
N PRO A 773 35.15 -10.87 8.62
CA PRO A 773 35.24 -12.28 8.25
C PRO A 773 35.88 -13.15 9.36
N PRO A 774 35.65 -14.47 9.36
CA PRO A 774 36.35 -15.39 10.25
C PRO A 774 37.87 -15.23 10.16
N GLY A 775 38.54 -15.34 11.31
CA GLY A 775 39.96 -15.02 11.46
C GLY A 775 40.24 -13.55 11.79
N SER A 776 39.22 -12.69 11.87
CA SER A 776 39.38 -11.28 12.23
C SER A 776 38.33 -10.81 13.24
N TYR A 777 38.60 -9.70 13.91
CA TYR A 777 37.68 -9.04 14.84
C TYR A 777 37.85 -7.51 14.76
N LEU A 778 36.85 -6.76 15.20
CA LEU A 778 36.92 -5.30 15.26
C LEU A 778 36.18 -4.79 16.50
N GLY A 779 36.91 -4.38 17.52
CA GLY A 779 36.31 -3.86 18.77
C GLY A 779 35.86 -2.40 18.69
N GLN A 780 36.34 -1.65 17.69
CA GLN A 780 36.07 -0.22 17.55
C GLN A 780 34.90 0.06 16.59
N VAL A 781 34.23 1.19 16.79
CA VAL A 781 33.22 1.71 15.86
C VAL A 781 33.86 2.39 14.65
N GLY A 782 33.13 2.49 13.54
CA GLY A 782 33.57 3.26 12.38
C GLY A 782 34.43 2.51 11.37
N GLY A 783 34.42 1.17 11.36
CA GLY A 783 35.17 0.39 10.37
C GLY A 783 34.80 0.77 8.94
N GLU A 784 35.77 1.21 8.13
CA GLU A 784 35.51 1.70 6.77
C GLU A 784 35.58 0.62 5.70
N SER A 785 36.40 -0.41 5.93
CA SER A 785 36.67 -1.49 4.99
C SER A 785 37.09 -2.75 5.75
N VAL A 786 37.14 -3.88 5.05
CA VAL A 786 37.60 -5.16 5.62
C VAL A 786 39.01 -5.08 6.23
N GLN A 787 39.84 -4.12 5.79
CA GLN A 787 41.19 -3.93 6.32
C GLN A 787 41.21 -3.38 7.75
N HIS A 788 40.11 -2.77 8.20
CA HIS A 788 39.95 -2.36 9.60
C HIS A 788 39.62 -3.55 10.51
N CYS A 789 39.22 -4.70 9.95
CA CYS A 789 39.08 -5.92 10.73
C CYS A 789 40.48 -6.44 11.08
N GLY A 790 40.88 -6.26 12.34
CA GLY A 790 42.17 -6.72 12.83
C GLY A 790 42.26 -8.25 12.78
N PRO A 791 43.40 -8.82 12.36
CA PRO A 791 43.59 -10.27 12.43
C PRO A 791 43.48 -10.72 13.89
N CYS A 792 42.92 -11.90 14.11
CA CYS A 792 42.85 -12.48 15.44
C CYS A 792 44.24 -12.56 16.07
N ASP A 793 44.39 -12.12 17.33
CA ASP A 793 45.68 -12.10 18.01
C ASP A 793 46.36 -13.47 18.01
N ALA A 794 47.70 -13.49 17.91
CA ALA A 794 48.46 -14.73 18.01
C ALA A 794 48.18 -15.44 19.34
N GLY A 795 47.96 -16.75 19.28
CA GLY A 795 47.53 -17.57 20.43
C GLY A 795 46.01 -17.58 20.67
N MET A 796 45.21 -16.81 19.93
CA MET A 796 43.75 -16.74 20.04
C MET A 796 43.06 -17.18 18.75
N PHE A 797 41.75 -17.49 18.78
CA PHE A 797 40.98 -17.85 17.58
C PHE A 797 39.66 -17.08 17.41
N CYS A 798 39.26 -16.87 16.15
CA CYS A 798 38.11 -16.07 15.73
C CYS A 798 37.26 -16.84 14.70
N ARG A 799 36.45 -17.80 15.15
CA ARG A 799 35.60 -18.66 14.30
C ARG A 799 34.38 -17.99 13.68
N ASN A 800 33.67 -17.17 14.44
CA ASN A 800 32.41 -16.58 14.00
C ASN A 800 32.72 -15.24 13.31
N PRO A 801 31.97 -14.86 12.28
CA PRO A 801 32.06 -13.52 11.72
C PRO A 801 31.52 -12.48 12.71
N GLY A 802 31.93 -11.22 12.57
CA GLY A 802 31.35 -10.11 13.34
C GLY A 802 31.86 -9.93 14.77
N LEU A 803 33.02 -10.46 15.10
CA LEU A 803 33.52 -10.48 16.47
C LEU A 803 34.01 -9.11 16.95
N LEU A 804 33.73 -8.80 18.21
CA LEU A 804 34.21 -7.60 18.92
C LEU A 804 35.58 -7.82 19.57
N ALA A 805 35.89 -9.08 19.88
CA ALA A 805 37.13 -9.54 20.50
C ALA A 805 37.37 -11.02 20.12
N PRO A 806 38.59 -11.55 20.30
CA PRO A 806 38.87 -12.97 20.09
C PRO A 806 37.99 -13.85 20.97
N GLN A 807 37.54 -15.01 20.46
CA GLN A 807 36.62 -15.90 21.19
C GLN A 807 37.29 -16.65 22.35
N GLY A 808 38.60 -16.85 22.26
CA GLY A 808 39.35 -17.52 23.29
C GLY A 808 40.74 -17.97 22.81
N PRO A 809 41.54 -18.51 23.73
CA PRO A 809 42.85 -19.04 23.41
C PRO A 809 42.75 -20.29 22.53
N CYS A 810 43.84 -20.57 21.81
CA CYS A 810 44.02 -21.81 21.07
C CYS A 810 43.85 -23.03 21.99
N SER A 811 43.34 -24.14 21.46
CA SER A 811 43.18 -25.36 22.24
C SER A 811 44.55 -25.92 22.65
N PRO A 812 44.67 -26.54 23.84
CA PRO A 812 45.92 -27.16 24.28
C PRO A 812 46.50 -28.11 23.23
N GLY A 813 47.78 -27.96 22.90
CA GLY A 813 48.47 -28.75 21.87
C GLY A 813 48.44 -28.17 20.45
N PHE A 814 47.82 -27.00 20.23
CA PHE A 814 47.79 -26.30 18.95
C PHE A 814 48.35 -24.88 19.09
N TYR A 815 49.00 -24.37 18.03
CA TYR A 815 49.56 -23.01 17.98
C TYR A 815 48.80 -22.17 16.93
N CYS A 816 48.17 -21.09 17.37
CA CYS A 816 47.40 -20.17 16.54
C CYS A 816 48.28 -18.99 16.10
N LEU A 817 48.56 -18.89 14.80
CA LEU A 817 49.15 -17.69 14.19
C LEU A 817 48.13 -16.55 14.11
N GLY A 818 48.61 -15.31 13.93
CA GLY A 818 47.74 -14.15 13.73
C GLY A 818 46.75 -14.41 12.59
N GLY A 819 45.45 -14.25 12.85
CA GLY A 819 44.37 -14.52 11.89
C GLY A 819 43.70 -15.90 11.99
N ALA A 820 43.98 -16.69 13.04
CA ALA A 820 43.41 -18.04 13.17
C ALA A 820 41.86 -18.04 13.31
N SER A 821 41.18 -18.78 12.43
CA SER A 821 39.71 -18.95 12.45
C SER A 821 39.22 -20.15 13.26
N THR A 822 40.11 -21.00 13.76
CA THR A 822 39.77 -22.20 14.54
C THR A 822 40.71 -22.37 15.72
N ALA A 823 40.21 -22.90 16.85
CA ALA A 823 41.04 -23.18 18.03
C ALA A 823 42.02 -24.35 17.83
N THR A 824 41.87 -25.11 16.73
CA THR A 824 42.72 -26.24 16.34
C THR A 824 43.17 -26.06 14.89
N PRO A 825 43.98 -25.03 14.57
CA PRO A 825 44.45 -24.78 13.22
C PRO A 825 45.25 -25.98 12.71
N ILE A 826 44.90 -26.48 11.53
CA ILE A 826 45.61 -27.55 10.84
C ILE A 826 46.77 -26.88 10.08
N PRO A 827 48.03 -27.30 10.23
CA PRO A 827 49.12 -26.74 9.43
C PRO A 827 48.83 -27.04 7.95
N VAL A 828 48.53 -26.00 7.18
CA VAL A 828 48.44 -26.10 5.72
C VAL A 828 49.87 -26.21 5.20
N LEU A 829 50.41 -27.44 5.18
CA LEU A 829 51.58 -27.78 4.40
C LEU A 829 51.19 -27.71 2.92
N SER A 830 51.24 -26.50 2.35
CA SER A 830 51.30 -26.31 0.89
C SER A 830 52.67 -26.79 0.40
N CYS A 831 52.85 -28.11 0.34
CA CYS A 831 53.95 -28.72 -0.39
C CYS A 831 53.53 -28.86 -1.85
N THR A 832 53.86 -27.86 -2.68
CA THR A 832 53.97 -28.05 -4.12
C THR A 832 55.46 -28.12 -4.46
N GLY A 833 55.92 -29.33 -4.83
CA GLY A 833 57.13 -29.59 -5.63
C GLY A 833 58.50 -29.18 -5.06
N TRP A 834 59.29 -30.17 -4.61
CA TRP A 834 60.75 -30.07 -4.46
C TRP A 834 61.48 -29.79 -5.80
N PRO A 835 62.76 -29.35 -5.83
CA PRO A 835 63.65 -29.04 -4.71
C PRO A 835 64.26 -27.62 -4.77
N LEU A 836 64.25 -26.91 -3.64
CA LEU A 836 65.34 -26.08 -3.07
C LEU A 836 64.76 -25.10 -2.03
N GLY A 837 65.12 -25.31 -0.75
CA GLY A 837 65.02 -24.30 0.32
C GLY A 837 63.68 -24.14 1.02
N CYS A 838 63.47 -24.86 2.13
CA CYS A 838 62.50 -24.44 3.15
C CYS A 838 63.08 -23.24 3.93
N GLY A 839 62.78 -22.03 3.49
CA GLY A 839 62.94 -20.83 4.31
C GLY A 839 61.73 -20.65 5.21
N ILE A 840 61.96 -20.51 6.52
CA ILE A 840 60.97 -19.94 7.45
C ILE A 840 60.84 -18.46 7.06
N GLN A 841 59.74 -18.08 6.42
CA GLN A 841 59.39 -16.66 6.33
C GLN A 841 58.82 -16.23 7.68
N GLN A 842 59.57 -15.33 8.33
CA GLN A 842 59.23 -14.61 9.56
C GLN A 842 58.03 -13.70 9.36
#